data_AF-A0A6A4PEF9-F1
#
_entry.id   AF-A0A6A4PEF9-F1
#
_cell.length_a   1.000
_cell.length_b   1.000
_cell.length_c   1.000
_cell.angle_alpha   90.00
_cell.angle_beta   90.00
_cell.angle_gamma   90.00
#
_symmetry.space_group_name_H-M   'P 1'
#
loop_
_entity.id
_entity.type
_entity.pdbx_description
1 polymer ?
#
loop_
_entity_poly.entity_id
_entity_poly.type
_entity_poly.pdbx_seq_one_letter_code
_entity_poly.pdbx_strand_id
1 'polypeptide(L)'
;MPTPSAANLPSDHILDRLSSSDSEIKLKAVREVKNQIIGNRTKKLSYIKLGAVPAVAAVLADSDSTPNLIVQSVAALGSFACGVDAGVSAVLDAGAFPHLIRLLSSSDKKVVDSAARSLRMIYQSKVAPKYDFFKQEDMQFLLSLLDSENENLTLLGVGIVIHSCETSAEQNILCYAGALEKLTSLLGGSLSQRDGSLDSLPAIIKNNPEAVCKFGGLHCGRVLSSVIQLTKDRYPRTRLLACLLLICVMNSSSSHLQATGFKKKLIHVLLELLDDSGPVGDEASFAFSSLIAKKKDLQKLAFDANAIDKFHSLLQKRPLQPKRLEGMFLALADLCSKLECCRSSFLSLQVLNIVVEALTHDDASVRTAACICLISVSRSVKNLSAGCFMNERIVFPLVRLLSDLSTSVQVAALAAISNIVVDFLPHKSTFMHCGGIKELVRLSKAMDSSLRLNAVRALRNMLFLTDKMCKEVLFVELTASSMASLICDPEPSVQEQALALVRNFVDGCVYSVEYAFAEDGVILNAVGRELRKYSKVEIGIQGLYVLSNIASGNEFHKEAVMQLLFPQAESGSQSFFNQFLQSNDNQLRAAAIWVITNLTFPGSPGAFGRIVNLRSLGIVSQIKKMFNDPCMDVKLRARIAIEQINTFGDG
;
A
#
# COMPACT_ATOMS: atom_id res chain seq x y z
N MET A 1 -62.25 28.65 5.25
CA MET A 1 -61.59 28.18 6.49
C MET A 1 -60.53 27.17 6.11
N PRO A 2 -59.25 27.38 6.42
CA PRO A 2 -58.19 26.43 6.09
C PRO A 2 -58.14 25.31 7.13
N THR A 3 -57.89 24.10 6.65
CA THR A 3 -57.61 22.88 7.41
C THR A 3 -56.34 23.03 8.26
N PRO A 4 -56.31 22.51 9.50
CA PRO A 4 -55.12 22.62 10.34
C PRO A 4 -53.99 21.71 9.84
N SER A 5 -52.81 22.33 9.80
CA SER A 5 -51.49 21.74 9.56
C SER A 5 -51.16 20.60 10.54
N ALA A 6 -50.71 19.46 10.01
CA ALA A 6 -50.13 18.37 10.77
C ALA A 6 -48.70 18.71 11.19
N ALA A 7 -48.56 19.35 12.35
CA ALA A 7 -47.29 19.60 13.01
C ALA A 7 -47.22 18.81 14.33
N ASN A 8 -46.15 18.01 14.47
CA ASN A 8 -45.58 17.45 15.70
C ASN A 8 -46.49 16.58 16.60
N LEU A 9 -46.55 15.27 16.35
CA LEU A 9 -46.79 14.28 17.41
C LEU A 9 -45.44 13.82 18.00
N PRO A 10 -45.34 13.59 19.33
CA PRO A 10 -44.08 13.22 19.98
C PRO A 10 -43.63 11.82 19.56
N SER A 11 -42.34 11.66 19.34
CA SER A 11 -41.67 10.39 19.05
C SER A 11 -41.89 9.28 20.09
N ASP A 12 -42.41 9.59 21.28
CA ASP A 12 -42.62 8.62 22.37
C ASP A 12 -43.76 7.62 22.09
N HIS A 13 -44.78 7.97 21.29
CA HIS A 13 -45.89 7.06 20.99
C HIS A 13 -45.65 6.13 19.80
N ILE A 14 -44.55 6.28 19.06
CA ILE A 14 -44.32 5.47 17.84
C ILE A 14 -43.93 4.03 18.19
N LEU A 15 -43.20 3.81 19.29
CA LEU A 15 -42.79 2.48 19.75
C LEU A 15 -43.98 1.66 20.26
N ASP A 16 -44.89 2.31 20.99
CA ASP A 16 -46.14 1.68 21.44
C ASP A 16 -46.97 1.22 20.24
N ARG A 17 -47.07 2.07 19.21
CA ARG A 17 -47.79 1.74 17.97
C ARG A 17 -47.10 0.64 17.15
N LEU A 18 -45.76 0.58 17.15
CA LEU A 18 -45.00 -0.52 16.53
C LEU A 18 -45.18 -1.84 17.28
N SER A 19 -45.40 -1.78 18.60
CA SER A 19 -45.57 -2.94 19.47
C SER A 19 -47.04 -3.35 19.67
N SER A 20 -47.98 -2.62 19.08
CA SER A 20 -49.42 -2.87 19.20
C SER A 20 -49.82 -4.28 18.75
N SER A 21 -50.81 -4.88 19.40
CA SER A 21 -51.42 -6.15 18.94
C SER A 21 -52.31 -5.97 17.70
N ASP A 22 -52.73 -4.74 17.39
CA ASP A 22 -53.53 -4.41 16.22
C ASP A 22 -52.65 -4.31 14.96
N SER A 23 -52.88 -5.22 14.00
CA SER A 23 -52.11 -5.29 12.74
C SER A 23 -52.22 -4.02 11.89
N GLU A 24 -53.32 -3.26 11.96
CA GLU A 24 -53.52 -2.06 11.16
C GLU A 24 -52.80 -0.85 11.79
N ILE A 25 -52.84 -0.74 13.12
CA ILE A 25 -52.05 0.26 13.87
C ILE A 25 -50.56 0.04 13.63
N LYS A 26 -50.11 -1.22 13.74
CA LYS A 26 -48.72 -1.61 13.49
C LYS A 26 -48.29 -1.30 12.06
N LEU A 27 -49.13 -1.63 11.07
CA LEU A 27 -48.88 -1.33 9.66
C LEU A 27 -48.71 0.18 9.40
N LYS A 28 -49.59 1.01 9.99
CA LYS A 28 -49.51 2.47 9.87
C LYS A 28 -48.21 3.00 10.49
N ALA A 29 -47.82 2.50 11.66
CA ALA A 29 -46.58 2.89 12.34
C ALA A 29 -45.32 2.49 11.56
N VAL A 30 -45.25 1.26 11.04
CA VAL A 30 -44.12 0.80 10.21
C VAL A 30 -43.97 1.66 8.96
N ARG A 31 -45.08 1.98 8.27
CA ARG A 31 -45.07 2.86 7.09
C ARG A 31 -44.57 4.26 7.42
N GLU A 32 -45.03 4.81 8.53
CA GLU A 32 -44.61 6.13 9.02
C GLU A 32 -43.11 6.17 9.28
N VAL A 33 -42.58 5.21 10.06
CA VAL A 33 -41.15 5.12 10.35
C VAL A 33 -40.33 4.98 9.08
N LYS A 34 -40.68 4.04 8.20
CA LYS A 34 -40.00 3.84 6.91
C LYS A 34 -39.93 5.13 6.11
N ASN A 35 -41.05 5.83 5.94
CA ASN A 35 -41.11 7.06 5.15
C ASN A 35 -40.27 8.19 5.78
N GLN A 36 -40.17 8.25 7.11
CA GLN A 36 -39.35 9.24 7.80
C GLN A 36 -37.85 8.97 7.69
N ILE A 37 -37.43 7.71 7.54
CA ILE A 37 -36.01 7.35 7.52
C ILE A 37 -35.39 7.29 6.11
N ILE A 38 -36.21 7.17 5.05
CA ILE A 38 -35.71 7.17 3.66
C ILE A 38 -34.93 8.45 3.39
N GLY A 39 -33.67 8.30 2.95
CA GLY A 39 -32.78 9.43 2.64
C GLY A 39 -32.31 10.26 3.84
N ASN A 40 -32.74 9.97 5.07
CA ASN A 40 -32.43 10.79 6.25
C ASN A 40 -31.58 10.04 7.28
N ARG A 41 -30.26 10.25 7.23
CA ARG A 41 -29.29 9.59 8.13
C ARG A 41 -29.53 9.89 9.61
N THR A 42 -29.85 11.13 9.96
CA THR A 42 -30.07 11.55 11.35
C THR A 42 -31.29 10.85 11.94
N LYS A 43 -32.40 10.79 11.19
CA LYS A 43 -33.61 10.09 11.62
C LYS A 43 -33.38 8.58 11.74
N LYS A 44 -32.67 7.96 10.79
CA LYS A 44 -32.27 6.54 10.90
C LYS A 44 -31.60 6.25 12.24
N LEU A 45 -30.56 7.01 12.56
CA LEU A 45 -29.80 6.83 13.82
C LEU A 45 -30.65 7.10 15.07
N SER A 46 -31.54 8.08 15.03
CA SER A 46 -32.47 8.37 16.14
C SER A 46 -33.42 7.20 16.40
N TYR A 47 -34.10 6.70 15.35
CA TYR A 47 -35.02 5.57 15.48
C TYR A 47 -34.32 4.25 15.85
N ILE A 48 -33.06 4.06 15.42
CA ILE A 48 -32.23 2.94 15.88
C ILE A 48 -32.02 3.03 17.39
N LYS A 49 -31.63 4.19 17.92
CA LYS A 49 -31.43 4.40 19.37
C LYS A 49 -32.70 4.22 20.19
N LEU A 50 -33.85 4.56 19.61
CA LEU A 50 -35.17 4.37 20.23
C LEU A 50 -35.61 2.89 20.26
N GLY A 51 -34.88 1.95 19.64
CA GLY A 51 -35.27 0.54 19.63
C GLY A 51 -36.35 0.20 18.60
N ALA A 52 -36.54 1.03 17.57
CA ALA A 52 -37.51 0.75 16.52
C ALA A 52 -37.15 -0.49 15.68
N VAL A 53 -35.85 -0.78 15.50
CA VAL A 53 -35.39 -1.90 14.67
C VAL A 53 -35.82 -3.26 15.25
N PRO A 54 -35.56 -3.59 16.53
CA PRO A 54 -36.11 -4.80 17.15
C PRO A 54 -37.64 -4.92 17.06
N ALA A 55 -38.38 -3.83 17.30
CA ALA A 55 -39.84 -3.85 17.23
C ALA A 55 -40.36 -4.18 15.81
N VAL A 56 -39.71 -3.64 14.78
CA VAL A 56 -40.05 -3.95 13.38
C VAL A 56 -39.59 -5.37 13.00
N ALA A 57 -38.45 -5.85 13.52
CA ALA A 57 -37.95 -7.20 13.25
C ALA A 57 -38.85 -8.29 13.85
N ALA A 58 -39.45 -8.04 15.01
CA ALA A 58 -40.37 -8.96 15.68
C ALA A 58 -41.56 -9.38 14.80
N VAL A 59 -42.00 -8.51 13.89
CA VAL A 59 -43.06 -8.81 12.90
C VAL A 59 -42.67 -9.97 11.98
N LEU A 60 -41.39 -10.16 11.69
CA LEU A 60 -40.93 -11.23 10.80
C LEU A 60 -40.88 -12.62 11.48
N ALA A 61 -40.88 -12.64 12.81
CA ALA A 61 -40.93 -13.84 13.62
C ALA A 61 -42.37 -14.33 13.83
N ASP A 62 -43.36 -13.44 13.75
CA ASP A 62 -44.77 -13.74 13.94
C ASP A 62 -45.38 -14.43 12.70
N SER A 63 -45.90 -15.65 12.88
CA SER A 63 -46.51 -16.45 11.81
C SER A 63 -47.85 -15.92 11.32
N ASP A 64 -48.53 -15.10 12.13
CA ASP A 64 -49.89 -14.60 11.83
C ASP A 64 -49.87 -13.24 11.13
N SER A 65 -48.68 -12.71 10.84
CA SER A 65 -48.52 -11.40 10.21
C SER A 65 -49.01 -11.38 8.76
N THR A 66 -49.82 -10.37 8.43
CA THR A 66 -50.36 -10.22 7.07
C THR A 66 -49.24 -9.93 6.04
N PRO A 67 -49.36 -10.38 4.78
CA PRO A 67 -48.34 -10.14 3.75
C PRO A 67 -48.00 -8.65 3.56
N ASN A 68 -49.01 -7.78 3.66
CA ASN A 68 -48.81 -6.32 3.59
C ASN A 68 -47.96 -5.78 4.74
N LEU A 69 -48.16 -6.29 5.95
CA LEU A 69 -47.39 -5.90 7.13
C LEU A 69 -45.94 -6.42 7.02
N ILE A 70 -45.74 -7.66 6.56
CA ILE A 70 -44.41 -8.21 6.28
C ILE A 70 -43.68 -7.35 5.25
N VAL A 71 -44.30 -7.07 4.11
CA VAL A 71 -43.68 -6.26 3.03
C VAL A 71 -43.22 -4.89 3.54
N GLN A 72 -44.02 -4.21 4.36
CA GLN A 72 -43.65 -2.90 4.90
C GLN A 72 -42.56 -3.00 5.97
N SER A 73 -42.58 -4.03 6.82
CA SER A 73 -41.60 -4.24 7.89
C SER A 73 -40.23 -4.59 7.31
N VAL A 74 -40.20 -5.50 6.34
CA VAL A 74 -39.00 -5.82 5.56
C VAL A 74 -38.43 -4.58 4.88
N ALA A 75 -39.26 -3.80 4.16
CA ALA A 75 -38.81 -2.59 3.50
C ALA A 75 -38.28 -1.52 4.49
N ALA A 76 -38.85 -1.45 5.70
CA ALA A 76 -38.37 -0.58 6.77
C ALA A 76 -36.97 -1.01 7.25
N LEU A 77 -36.76 -2.31 7.48
CA LEU A 77 -35.45 -2.86 7.87
C LEU A 77 -34.39 -2.60 6.80
N GLY A 78 -34.70 -2.83 5.52
CA GLY A 78 -33.81 -2.46 4.41
C GLY A 78 -33.48 -0.97 4.39
N SER A 79 -34.49 -0.11 4.67
CA SER A 79 -34.28 1.34 4.74
C SER A 79 -33.39 1.75 5.92
N PHE A 80 -33.46 1.06 7.07
CA PHE A 80 -32.52 1.25 8.18
C PHE A 80 -31.09 0.88 7.79
N ALA A 81 -30.92 -0.26 7.12
CA ALA A 81 -29.62 -0.76 6.67
C ALA A 81 -28.96 0.10 5.58
N CYS A 82 -29.75 0.68 4.66
CA CYS A 82 -29.25 1.36 3.47
C CYS A 82 -28.31 2.54 3.80
N GLY A 83 -27.02 2.39 3.46
CA GLY A 83 -26.00 3.44 3.56
C GLY A 83 -25.56 3.81 4.97
N VAL A 84 -25.88 2.99 5.99
CA VAL A 84 -25.51 3.24 7.39
C VAL A 84 -25.08 1.91 8.05
N ASP A 85 -23.78 1.73 8.29
CA ASP A 85 -23.24 0.50 8.90
C ASP A 85 -23.83 0.20 10.29
N ALA A 86 -24.10 1.24 11.09
CA ALA A 86 -24.80 1.09 12.37
C ALA A 86 -26.24 0.58 12.20
N GLY A 87 -26.89 0.92 11.08
CA GLY A 87 -28.22 0.41 10.73
C GLY A 87 -28.18 -1.05 10.31
N VAL A 88 -27.15 -1.46 9.54
CA VAL A 88 -26.93 -2.88 9.22
C VAL A 88 -26.71 -3.68 10.49
N SER A 89 -25.80 -3.23 11.36
CA SER A 89 -25.51 -3.89 12.65
C SER A 89 -26.77 -4.04 13.49
N ALA A 90 -27.57 -2.98 13.65
CA ALA A 90 -28.83 -3.03 14.41
C ALA A 90 -29.84 -4.04 13.83
N VAL A 91 -29.93 -4.18 12.51
CA VAL A 91 -30.82 -5.16 11.86
C VAL A 91 -30.32 -6.60 12.09
N LEU A 92 -29.01 -6.81 12.07
CA LEU A 92 -28.40 -8.12 12.37
C LEU A 92 -28.58 -8.50 13.84
N ASP A 93 -28.30 -7.57 14.77
CA ASP A 93 -28.43 -7.77 16.22
C ASP A 93 -29.87 -8.05 16.64
N ALA A 94 -30.85 -7.48 15.93
CA ALA A 94 -32.27 -7.75 16.12
C ALA A 94 -32.71 -9.15 15.63
N GLY A 95 -31.80 -9.98 15.09
CA GLY A 95 -32.11 -11.32 14.60
C GLY A 95 -32.92 -11.34 13.31
N ALA A 96 -33.00 -10.23 12.57
CA ALA A 96 -33.85 -10.15 11.38
C ALA A 96 -33.32 -10.96 10.19
N PHE A 97 -32.01 -11.18 10.11
CA PHE A 97 -31.36 -11.74 8.91
C PHE A 97 -31.83 -13.16 8.53
N PRO A 98 -31.88 -14.16 9.44
CA PRO A 98 -32.41 -15.48 9.10
C PRO A 98 -33.87 -15.45 8.62
N HIS A 99 -34.69 -14.56 9.20
CA HIS A 99 -36.07 -14.38 8.76
C HIS A 99 -36.14 -13.77 7.36
N LEU A 100 -35.30 -12.78 7.05
CA LEU A 100 -35.24 -12.18 5.71
C LEU A 100 -34.85 -13.20 4.64
N ILE A 101 -33.88 -14.08 4.92
CA ILE A 101 -33.49 -15.17 4.00
C ILE A 101 -34.65 -16.14 3.80
N ARG A 102 -35.32 -16.57 4.88
CA ARG A 102 -36.50 -17.46 4.81
C ARG A 102 -37.62 -16.88 3.93
N LEU A 103 -37.83 -15.56 3.97
CA LEU A 103 -38.87 -14.90 3.18
C LEU A 103 -38.62 -14.92 1.67
N LEU A 104 -37.40 -15.25 1.22
CA LEU A 104 -37.10 -15.44 -0.20
C LEU A 104 -37.78 -16.68 -0.80
N SER A 105 -38.17 -17.64 0.05
CA SER A 105 -38.93 -18.84 -0.35
C SER A 105 -40.45 -18.68 -0.17
N SER A 106 -40.95 -17.46 0.05
CA SER A 106 -42.38 -17.19 0.20
C SER A 106 -43.15 -17.41 -1.10
N SER A 107 -44.42 -17.84 -1.01
CA SER A 107 -45.33 -17.93 -2.15
C SER A 107 -45.79 -16.55 -2.67
N ASP A 108 -45.71 -15.50 -1.85
CA ASP A 108 -46.07 -14.14 -2.24
C ASP A 108 -44.88 -13.42 -2.90
N LYS A 109 -45.00 -13.17 -4.21
CA LYS A 109 -43.98 -12.46 -5.00
C LYS A 109 -43.62 -11.09 -4.44
N LYS A 110 -44.55 -10.36 -3.83
CA LYS A 110 -44.28 -9.04 -3.22
C LYS A 110 -43.43 -9.17 -1.96
N VAL A 111 -43.64 -10.23 -1.18
CA VAL A 111 -42.82 -10.54 -0.01
C VAL A 111 -41.40 -10.89 -0.43
N VAL A 112 -41.24 -11.79 -1.40
CA VAL A 112 -39.92 -12.17 -1.96
C VAL A 112 -39.18 -10.94 -2.48
N ASP A 113 -39.85 -10.10 -3.28
CA ASP A 113 -39.27 -8.89 -3.85
C ASP A 113 -38.82 -7.88 -2.78
N SER A 114 -39.63 -7.69 -1.73
CA SER A 114 -39.28 -6.81 -0.60
C SER A 114 -38.09 -7.35 0.20
N ALA A 115 -38.07 -8.67 0.46
CA ALA A 115 -36.98 -9.35 1.15
C ALA A 115 -35.67 -9.26 0.37
N ALA A 116 -35.69 -9.56 -0.92
CA ALA A 116 -34.54 -9.48 -1.81
C ALA A 116 -33.95 -8.06 -1.85
N ARG A 117 -34.80 -7.04 -1.99
CA ARG A 117 -34.39 -5.62 -1.96
C ARG A 117 -33.73 -5.24 -0.64
N SER A 118 -34.27 -5.70 0.49
CA SER A 118 -33.79 -5.35 1.82
C SER A 118 -32.47 -6.05 2.14
N LEU A 119 -32.35 -7.33 1.79
CA LEU A 119 -31.09 -8.06 1.88
C LEU A 119 -30.02 -7.45 0.97
N ARG A 120 -30.37 -7.00 -0.24
CA ARG A 120 -29.43 -6.26 -1.10
C ARG A 120 -28.91 -5.00 -0.41
N MET A 121 -29.77 -4.24 0.28
CA MET A 121 -29.35 -3.05 1.03
C MET A 121 -28.43 -3.38 2.20
N ILE A 122 -28.62 -4.53 2.85
CA ILE A 122 -27.70 -5.05 3.88
C ILE A 122 -26.33 -5.37 3.25
N TYR A 123 -26.34 -6.11 2.14
CA TYR A 123 -25.14 -6.48 1.36
C TYR A 123 -24.51 -5.32 0.57
N GLN A 124 -24.87 -4.05 0.83
CA GLN A 124 -24.08 -2.90 0.37
C GLN A 124 -23.00 -2.48 1.39
N SER A 125 -23.10 -2.98 2.62
CA SER A 125 -22.18 -2.65 3.70
C SER A 125 -21.07 -3.67 3.85
N LYS A 126 -19.90 -3.22 4.32
CA LYS A 126 -18.77 -4.09 4.67
C LYS A 126 -19.03 -4.94 5.92
N VAL A 127 -20.01 -4.55 6.75
CA VAL A 127 -20.40 -5.33 7.95
C VAL A 127 -21.53 -6.33 7.65
N ALA A 128 -21.87 -6.55 6.37
CA ALA A 128 -22.81 -7.59 5.98
C ALA A 128 -22.31 -8.98 6.40
N PRO A 129 -23.22 -9.93 6.69
CA PRO A 129 -22.84 -11.30 7.02
C PRO A 129 -22.00 -11.94 5.91
N LYS A 130 -20.96 -12.68 6.30
CA LYS A 130 -20.14 -13.44 5.36
C LYS A 130 -20.89 -14.68 4.88
N TYR A 131 -20.80 -14.93 3.59
CA TYR A 131 -21.42 -16.07 2.94
C TYR A 131 -20.42 -17.21 2.77
N ASP A 132 -20.81 -18.44 3.14
CA ASP A 132 -19.94 -19.62 3.07
C ASP A 132 -20.07 -20.30 1.70
N PHE A 133 -19.11 -20.03 0.81
CA PHE A 133 -19.12 -20.60 -0.54
C PHE A 133 -18.73 -22.08 -0.61
N PHE A 134 -18.23 -22.68 0.47
CA PHE A 134 -17.81 -24.08 0.47
C PHE A 134 -18.96 -25.03 0.77
N LYS A 135 -20.05 -24.53 1.35
CA LYS A 135 -21.28 -25.31 1.54
C LYS A 135 -22.04 -25.45 0.24
N GLN A 136 -22.34 -26.69 -0.13
CA GLN A 136 -23.03 -27.00 -1.38
C GLN A 136 -24.43 -26.37 -1.43
N GLU A 137 -25.18 -26.40 -0.34
CA GLU A 137 -26.53 -25.80 -0.25
C GLU A 137 -26.47 -24.28 -0.46
N ASP A 138 -25.54 -23.60 0.21
CA ASP A 138 -25.33 -22.17 0.10
C ASP A 138 -24.88 -21.78 -1.32
N MET A 139 -24.00 -22.56 -1.95
CA MET A 139 -23.60 -22.34 -3.34
C MET A 139 -24.78 -22.51 -4.31
N GLN A 140 -25.60 -23.55 -4.16
CA GLN A 140 -26.79 -23.75 -5.00
C GLN A 140 -27.80 -22.62 -4.83
N PHE A 141 -27.99 -22.15 -3.59
CA PHE A 141 -28.85 -21.00 -3.32
C PHE A 141 -28.33 -19.75 -4.05
N LEU A 142 -27.04 -19.44 -3.95
CA LEU A 142 -26.42 -18.32 -4.66
C LEU A 142 -26.64 -18.40 -6.18
N LEU A 143 -26.40 -19.57 -6.78
CA LEU A 143 -26.60 -19.76 -8.22
C LEU A 143 -28.07 -19.56 -8.61
N SER A 144 -29.01 -19.99 -7.77
CA SER A 144 -30.46 -19.76 -7.99
C SER A 144 -30.82 -18.27 -7.94
N LEU A 145 -30.18 -17.49 -7.06
CA LEU A 145 -30.37 -16.03 -7.01
C LEU A 145 -29.87 -15.37 -8.29
N LEU A 146 -28.69 -15.77 -8.77
CA LEU A 146 -28.09 -15.21 -9.99
C LEU A 146 -28.85 -15.57 -11.27
N ASP A 147 -29.58 -16.70 -11.27
CA ASP A 147 -30.37 -17.18 -12.41
C ASP A 147 -31.84 -16.73 -12.39
N SER A 148 -32.24 -16.00 -11.35
CA SER A 148 -33.62 -15.56 -11.16
C SER A 148 -34.04 -14.49 -12.18
N GLU A 149 -35.29 -14.56 -12.65
CA GLU A 149 -35.93 -13.49 -13.44
C GLU A 149 -36.23 -12.21 -12.62
N ASN A 150 -36.31 -12.33 -11.29
CA ASN A 150 -36.47 -11.17 -10.40
C ASN A 150 -35.14 -10.43 -10.24
N GLU A 151 -35.09 -9.19 -10.73
CA GLU A 151 -33.93 -8.29 -10.66
C GLU A 151 -33.38 -8.10 -9.24
N ASN A 152 -34.23 -7.99 -8.21
CA ASN A 152 -33.79 -7.81 -6.83
C ASN A 152 -33.08 -9.07 -6.30
N LEU A 153 -33.51 -10.28 -6.70
CA LEU A 153 -32.82 -11.53 -6.34
C LEU A 153 -31.45 -11.63 -7.02
N THR A 154 -31.40 -11.32 -8.31
CA THR A 154 -30.14 -11.29 -9.06
C THR A 154 -29.14 -10.34 -8.41
N LEU A 155 -29.58 -9.12 -8.08
CA LEU A 155 -28.72 -8.09 -7.47
C LEU A 155 -28.35 -8.41 -6.02
N LEU A 156 -29.16 -9.20 -5.31
CA LEU A 156 -28.76 -9.76 -4.02
C LEU A 156 -27.60 -10.74 -4.20
N GLY A 157 -27.71 -11.68 -5.14
CA GLY A 157 -26.62 -12.62 -5.46
C GLY A 157 -25.31 -11.90 -5.83
N VAL A 158 -25.41 -10.84 -6.65
CA VAL A 158 -24.30 -9.94 -6.98
C VAL A 158 -23.67 -9.32 -5.72
N GLY A 159 -24.49 -8.78 -4.80
CA GLY A 159 -24.01 -8.18 -3.55
C GLY A 159 -23.32 -9.18 -2.62
N ILE A 160 -23.85 -10.41 -2.54
CA ILE A 160 -23.24 -11.52 -1.78
C ILE A 160 -21.82 -11.78 -2.29
N VAL A 161 -21.64 -11.89 -3.62
CA VAL A 161 -20.32 -12.12 -4.24
C VAL A 161 -19.35 -10.98 -3.92
N ILE A 162 -19.77 -9.72 -4.09
CA ILE A 162 -18.91 -8.53 -3.87
C ILE A 162 -18.38 -8.48 -2.43
N HIS A 163 -19.24 -8.77 -1.45
CA HIS A 163 -18.92 -8.51 -0.04
C HIS A 163 -18.49 -9.74 0.75
N SER A 164 -18.61 -10.95 0.18
CA SER A 164 -18.19 -12.19 0.85
C SER A 164 -16.96 -12.84 0.22
N CYS A 165 -16.62 -12.58 -1.06
CA CYS A 165 -15.46 -13.19 -1.71
C CYS A 165 -14.18 -12.39 -1.40
N GLU A 166 -13.27 -12.98 -0.61
CA GLU A 166 -12.03 -12.33 -0.15
C GLU A 166 -10.77 -13.11 -0.47
N THR A 167 -10.87 -14.43 -0.64
CA THR A 167 -9.72 -15.34 -0.80
C THR A 167 -9.67 -15.98 -2.19
N SER A 168 -8.47 -16.39 -2.62
CA SER A 168 -8.30 -17.10 -3.89
C SER A 168 -9.03 -18.45 -3.92
N ALA A 169 -9.21 -19.10 -2.77
CA ALA A 169 -9.97 -20.35 -2.66
C ALA A 169 -11.46 -20.12 -2.94
N GLU A 170 -12.05 -19.05 -2.39
CA GLU A 170 -13.44 -18.65 -2.64
C GLU A 170 -13.65 -18.24 -4.10
N GLN A 171 -12.69 -17.52 -4.68
CA GLN A 171 -12.70 -17.17 -6.10
C GLN A 171 -12.74 -18.43 -6.97
N ASN A 172 -11.90 -19.41 -6.67
CA ASN A 172 -11.81 -20.66 -7.42
C ASN A 172 -13.09 -21.49 -7.29
N ILE A 173 -13.65 -21.64 -6.09
CA ILE A 173 -14.90 -22.41 -5.92
C ILE A 173 -16.09 -21.75 -6.64
N LEU A 174 -16.19 -20.41 -6.60
CA LEU A 174 -17.19 -19.66 -7.36
C LEU A 174 -17.01 -19.85 -8.88
N CYS A 175 -15.75 -19.86 -9.35
CA CYS A 175 -15.43 -20.17 -10.73
C CYS A 175 -15.90 -21.58 -11.10
N TYR A 176 -15.55 -22.61 -10.33
CA TYR A 176 -15.92 -24.00 -10.63
C TYR A 176 -17.43 -24.24 -10.57
N ALA A 177 -18.13 -23.57 -9.67
CA ALA A 177 -19.58 -23.69 -9.51
C ALA A 177 -20.39 -23.04 -10.64
N GLY A 178 -19.77 -22.26 -11.53
CA GLY A 178 -20.45 -21.61 -12.65
C GLY A 178 -20.96 -20.19 -12.35
N ALA A 179 -20.50 -19.57 -11.26
CA ALA A 179 -20.95 -18.22 -10.89
C ALA A 179 -20.50 -17.16 -11.91
N LEU A 180 -19.31 -17.33 -12.52
CA LEU A 180 -18.83 -16.45 -13.58
C LEU A 180 -19.78 -16.45 -14.78
N GLU A 181 -20.20 -17.62 -15.24
CA GLU A 181 -21.12 -17.80 -16.36
C GLU A 181 -22.44 -17.08 -16.09
N LYS A 182 -23.02 -17.26 -14.89
CA LYS A 182 -24.25 -16.57 -14.48
C LYS A 182 -24.06 -15.05 -14.45
N LEU A 183 -23.02 -14.55 -13.80
CA LEU A 183 -22.74 -13.10 -13.75
C LEU A 183 -22.53 -12.50 -15.15
N THR A 184 -21.81 -13.18 -16.04
CA THR A 184 -21.58 -12.66 -17.39
C THR A 184 -22.85 -12.59 -18.25
N SER A 185 -23.82 -13.47 -18.01
CA SER A 185 -25.12 -13.40 -18.70
C SER A 185 -25.89 -12.12 -18.37
N LEU A 186 -25.68 -11.57 -17.17
CA LEU A 186 -26.33 -10.33 -16.70
C LEU A 186 -25.83 -9.07 -17.40
N LEU A 187 -24.71 -9.13 -18.13
CA LEU A 187 -24.17 -7.99 -18.88
C LEU A 187 -25.12 -7.50 -19.97
N GLY A 188 -25.98 -8.39 -20.50
CA GLY A 188 -27.03 -8.07 -21.47
C GLY A 188 -28.37 -7.66 -20.84
N GLY A 189 -28.46 -7.62 -19.51
CA GLY A 189 -29.68 -7.33 -18.77
C GLY A 189 -29.99 -5.82 -18.62
N SER A 190 -30.79 -5.50 -17.59
CA SER A 190 -31.08 -4.12 -17.20
C SER A 190 -29.81 -3.34 -16.79
N LEU A 191 -29.90 -2.01 -16.71
CA LEU A 191 -28.78 -1.17 -16.27
C LEU A 191 -28.23 -1.61 -14.91
N SER A 192 -29.11 -1.90 -13.94
CA SER A 192 -28.70 -2.33 -12.61
C SER A 192 -28.01 -3.68 -12.62
N GLN A 193 -28.55 -4.67 -13.36
CA GLN A 193 -27.95 -6.00 -13.49
C GLN A 193 -26.58 -5.94 -14.16
N ARG A 194 -26.47 -5.14 -15.22
CA ARG A 194 -25.22 -4.95 -15.96
C ARG A 194 -24.16 -4.28 -15.10
N ASP A 195 -24.49 -3.17 -14.43
CA ASP A 195 -23.54 -2.49 -13.55
C ASP A 195 -23.18 -3.37 -12.34
N GLY A 196 -24.14 -4.05 -11.73
CA GLY A 196 -23.88 -5.01 -10.66
C GLY A 196 -22.99 -6.17 -11.08
N SER A 197 -23.19 -6.70 -12.29
CA SER A 197 -22.32 -7.73 -12.86
C SER A 197 -20.89 -7.22 -13.07
N LEU A 198 -20.72 -6.04 -13.67
CA LEU A 198 -19.40 -5.44 -13.87
C LEU A 198 -18.67 -5.15 -12.55
N ASP A 199 -19.39 -4.85 -11.47
CA ASP A 199 -18.83 -4.58 -10.13
C ASP A 199 -18.50 -5.88 -9.35
N SER A 200 -19.25 -6.97 -9.58
CA SER A 200 -19.03 -8.26 -8.92
C SER A 200 -17.97 -9.14 -9.57
N LEU A 201 -17.83 -9.10 -10.90
CA LEU A 201 -16.83 -9.89 -11.61
C LEU A 201 -15.39 -9.67 -11.09
N PRO A 202 -14.94 -8.43 -10.78
CA PRO A 202 -13.64 -8.18 -10.14
C PRO A 202 -13.44 -8.92 -8.81
N ALA A 203 -14.48 -9.14 -8.00
CA ALA A 203 -14.35 -9.87 -6.73
C ALA A 203 -13.85 -11.31 -6.97
N ILE A 204 -14.29 -11.94 -8.07
CA ILE A 204 -13.92 -13.31 -8.43
C ILE A 204 -12.54 -13.37 -9.11
N ILE A 205 -12.20 -12.41 -9.97
CA ILE A 205 -11.02 -12.55 -10.84
C ILE A 205 -9.77 -11.80 -10.35
N LYS A 206 -9.88 -10.90 -9.38
CA LYS A 206 -8.78 -10.01 -8.99
C LYS A 206 -7.60 -10.76 -8.41
N ASN A 207 -6.42 -10.50 -8.99
CA ASN A 207 -5.15 -11.12 -8.64
C ASN A 207 -5.17 -12.66 -8.74
N ASN A 208 -6.06 -13.22 -9.57
CA ASN A 208 -6.21 -14.67 -9.75
C ASN A 208 -6.08 -15.04 -11.24
N PRO A 209 -4.89 -15.51 -11.67
CA PRO A 209 -4.65 -15.87 -13.07
C PRO A 209 -5.55 -16.99 -13.59
N GLU A 210 -5.96 -17.94 -12.75
CA GLU A 210 -6.82 -19.06 -13.12
C GLU A 210 -8.25 -18.57 -13.42
N ALA A 211 -8.82 -17.80 -12.50
CA ALA A 211 -10.13 -17.18 -12.68
C ALA A 211 -10.16 -16.25 -13.91
N VAL A 212 -9.10 -15.48 -14.15
CA VAL A 212 -8.97 -14.62 -15.34
C VAL A 212 -8.88 -15.45 -16.62
N CYS A 213 -8.14 -16.56 -16.61
CA CYS A 213 -8.06 -17.44 -17.78
C CYS A 213 -9.44 -18.02 -18.11
N LYS A 214 -10.18 -18.50 -17.10
CA LYS A 214 -11.55 -18.98 -17.27
C LYS A 214 -12.46 -17.89 -17.83
N PHE A 215 -12.45 -16.70 -17.23
CA PHE A 215 -13.22 -15.54 -17.69
C PHE A 215 -12.90 -15.17 -19.16
N GLY A 216 -11.61 -15.14 -19.54
CA GLY A 216 -11.18 -14.84 -20.90
C GLY A 216 -11.61 -15.90 -21.92
N GLY A 217 -11.73 -17.16 -21.50
CA GLY A 217 -12.20 -18.28 -22.32
C GLY A 217 -13.73 -18.34 -22.50
N LEU A 218 -14.51 -17.65 -21.66
CA LEU A 218 -15.97 -17.72 -21.70
C LEU A 218 -16.53 -17.32 -23.07
N HIS A 219 -17.40 -18.18 -23.60
CA HIS A 219 -18.02 -18.04 -24.92
C HIS A 219 -17.03 -17.72 -26.05
N CYS A 220 -15.82 -18.31 -26.00
CA CYS A 220 -14.74 -18.10 -26.96
C CYS A 220 -14.27 -16.62 -27.01
N GLY A 221 -14.23 -15.94 -25.86
CA GLY A 221 -13.78 -14.55 -25.76
C GLY A 221 -14.85 -13.49 -26.10
N ARG A 222 -16.09 -13.91 -26.37
CA ARG A 222 -17.20 -12.98 -26.65
C ARG A 222 -17.53 -12.09 -25.46
N VAL A 223 -17.48 -12.63 -24.24
CA VAL A 223 -17.70 -11.85 -23.00
C VAL A 223 -16.72 -10.69 -22.90
N LEU A 224 -15.43 -10.96 -23.09
CA LEU A 224 -14.39 -9.93 -23.04
C LEU A 224 -14.65 -8.86 -24.12
N SER A 225 -15.06 -9.26 -25.32
CA SER A 225 -15.42 -8.33 -26.39
C SER A 225 -16.62 -7.45 -26.04
N SER A 226 -17.65 -8.01 -25.39
CA SER A 226 -18.79 -7.26 -24.86
C SER A 226 -18.38 -6.24 -23.80
N VAL A 227 -17.50 -6.62 -22.86
CA VAL A 227 -16.97 -5.68 -21.85
C VAL A 227 -16.18 -4.53 -22.50
N ILE A 228 -15.37 -4.83 -23.53
CA ILE A 228 -14.67 -3.79 -24.31
C ILE A 228 -15.68 -2.83 -24.99
N GLN A 229 -16.81 -3.34 -25.47
CA GLN A 229 -17.86 -2.49 -26.05
C GLN A 229 -18.52 -1.59 -24.99
N LEU A 230 -18.71 -2.09 -23.76
CA LEU A 230 -19.30 -1.33 -22.65
C LEU A 230 -18.44 -0.14 -22.19
N THR A 231 -17.15 -0.07 -22.54
CA THR A 231 -16.34 1.14 -22.28
C THR A 231 -16.82 2.36 -23.08
N LYS A 232 -17.70 2.14 -24.07
CA LYS A 232 -18.32 3.18 -24.90
C LYS A 232 -19.82 3.37 -24.61
N ASP A 233 -20.32 2.79 -23.51
CA ASP A 233 -21.72 2.91 -23.15
C ASP A 233 -22.13 4.36 -22.88
N ARG A 234 -23.42 4.69 -23.06
CA ARG A 234 -23.93 6.04 -22.80
C ARG A 234 -23.85 6.45 -21.33
N TYR A 235 -23.80 5.49 -20.41
CA TYR A 235 -23.75 5.74 -18.97
C TYR A 235 -22.30 5.76 -18.45
N PRO A 236 -21.84 6.87 -17.84
CA PRO A 236 -20.48 6.97 -17.30
C PRO A 236 -20.13 5.90 -16.27
N ARG A 237 -21.10 5.50 -15.42
CA ARG A 237 -20.90 4.44 -14.42
C ARG A 237 -20.60 3.09 -15.07
N THR A 238 -21.40 2.67 -16.06
CA THR A 238 -21.15 1.44 -16.83
C THR A 238 -19.76 1.49 -17.50
N ARG A 239 -19.40 2.63 -18.12
CA ARG A 239 -18.07 2.80 -18.73
C ARG A 239 -16.94 2.60 -17.73
N LEU A 240 -17.04 3.20 -16.55
CA LEU A 240 -16.05 3.08 -15.48
C LEU A 240 -15.91 1.65 -14.98
N LEU A 241 -17.03 0.98 -14.68
CA LEU A 241 -17.04 -0.40 -14.19
C LEU A 241 -16.44 -1.37 -15.23
N ALA A 242 -16.76 -1.17 -16.52
CA ALA A 242 -16.13 -1.90 -17.60
C ALA A 242 -14.60 -1.67 -17.65
N CYS A 243 -14.15 -0.43 -17.46
CA CYS A 243 -12.71 -0.12 -17.38
C CYS A 243 -12.03 -0.82 -16.19
N LEU A 244 -12.65 -0.80 -15.00
CA LEU A 244 -12.13 -1.45 -13.79
C LEU A 244 -11.98 -2.97 -13.99
N LEU A 245 -13.00 -3.62 -14.58
CA LEU A 245 -12.94 -5.04 -14.91
C LEU A 245 -11.80 -5.35 -15.90
N LEU A 246 -11.63 -4.53 -16.94
CA LEU A 246 -10.54 -4.70 -17.92
C LEU A 246 -9.16 -4.47 -17.29
N ILE A 247 -9.00 -3.48 -16.41
CA ILE A 247 -7.77 -3.27 -15.64
C ILE A 247 -7.44 -4.50 -14.79
N CYS A 248 -8.45 -5.10 -14.17
CA CYS A 248 -8.31 -6.31 -13.36
C CYS A 248 -7.79 -7.50 -14.18
N VAL A 249 -8.36 -7.71 -15.37
CA VAL A 249 -7.88 -8.71 -16.34
C VAL A 249 -6.44 -8.43 -16.76
N MET A 250 -6.11 -7.18 -17.11
CA MET A 250 -4.77 -6.77 -17.53
C MET A 250 -3.70 -6.89 -16.43
N ASN A 251 -4.08 -6.76 -15.16
CA ASN A 251 -3.16 -6.88 -14.03
C ASN A 251 -2.82 -8.33 -13.71
N SER A 252 -3.75 -9.26 -13.96
CA SER A 252 -3.60 -10.66 -13.56
C SER A 252 -3.13 -11.57 -14.71
N SER A 253 -3.27 -11.15 -15.97
CA SER A 253 -2.80 -11.91 -17.13
C SER A 253 -2.21 -11.01 -18.22
N SER A 254 -1.03 -11.39 -18.73
CA SER A 254 -0.33 -10.68 -19.81
C SER A 254 -0.79 -11.10 -21.21
N SER A 255 -1.59 -12.16 -21.38
CA SER A 255 -1.86 -12.75 -22.71
C SER A 255 -3.12 -12.22 -23.40
N HIS A 256 -4.19 -11.90 -22.65
CA HIS A 256 -5.51 -11.65 -23.26
C HIS A 256 -5.71 -10.26 -23.88
N LEU A 257 -4.93 -9.25 -23.49
CA LEU A 257 -5.16 -7.83 -23.87
C LEU A 257 -3.86 -7.11 -24.27
N GLN A 258 -3.09 -7.69 -25.20
CA GLN A 258 -1.78 -7.13 -25.59
C GLN A 258 -1.84 -5.96 -26.57
N ALA A 259 -2.92 -5.80 -27.34
CA ALA A 259 -2.98 -4.82 -28.41
C ALA A 259 -2.79 -3.39 -27.90
N THR A 260 -1.70 -2.73 -28.32
CA THR A 260 -1.37 -1.33 -27.97
C THR A 260 -2.53 -0.37 -28.25
N GLY A 261 -3.28 -0.60 -29.34
CA GLY A 261 -4.45 0.21 -29.68
C GLY A 261 -5.58 0.13 -28.65
N PHE A 262 -5.77 -1.02 -28.00
CA PHE A 262 -6.76 -1.16 -26.92
C PHE A 262 -6.32 -0.42 -25.65
N LYS A 263 -5.06 -0.61 -25.24
CA LYS A 263 -4.46 0.10 -24.09
C LYS A 263 -4.60 1.62 -24.24
N LYS A 264 -4.31 2.16 -25.43
CA LYS A 264 -4.48 3.58 -25.73
C LYS A 264 -5.93 4.03 -25.61
N LYS A 265 -6.89 3.28 -26.18
CA LYS A 265 -8.33 3.59 -26.07
C LYS A 265 -8.79 3.62 -24.61
N LEU A 266 -8.38 2.66 -23.80
CA LEU A 266 -8.73 2.59 -22.38
C LEU A 266 -8.25 3.83 -21.60
N ILE A 267 -7.01 4.28 -21.87
CA ILE A 267 -6.48 5.53 -21.31
C ILE A 267 -7.36 6.73 -21.68
N HIS A 268 -7.75 6.87 -22.95
CA HIS A 268 -8.59 7.99 -23.38
C HIS A 268 -9.97 7.95 -22.72
N VAL A 269 -10.59 6.78 -22.64
CA VAL A 269 -11.90 6.61 -21.96
C VAL A 269 -11.80 7.04 -20.50
N LEU A 270 -10.74 6.65 -19.78
CA LEU A 270 -10.54 7.07 -18.39
C LEU A 270 -10.32 8.58 -18.28
N LEU A 271 -9.53 9.19 -19.18
CA LEU A 271 -9.31 10.65 -19.20
C LEU A 271 -10.61 11.43 -19.47
N GLU A 272 -11.52 10.90 -20.30
CA GLU A 272 -12.84 11.48 -20.52
C GLU A 272 -13.73 11.35 -19.27
N LEU A 273 -13.70 10.21 -18.58
CA LEU A 273 -14.47 10.00 -17.35
C LEU A 273 -14.05 10.94 -16.22
N LEU A 274 -12.82 11.48 -16.26
CA LEU A 274 -12.38 12.52 -15.33
C LEU A 274 -13.14 13.84 -15.49
N ASP A 275 -13.93 14.06 -16.54
CA ASP A 275 -14.78 15.26 -16.67
C ASP A 275 -16.09 15.16 -15.87
N ASP A 276 -16.48 13.96 -15.43
CA ASP A 276 -17.64 13.76 -14.58
C ASP A 276 -17.39 14.40 -13.19
N SER A 277 -18.31 15.23 -12.71
CA SER A 277 -18.16 15.93 -11.42
C SER A 277 -18.57 15.09 -10.20
N GLY A 278 -19.17 13.92 -10.43
CA GLY A 278 -19.66 13.02 -9.38
C GLY A 278 -18.68 11.88 -9.05
N PRO A 279 -19.19 10.81 -8.41
CA PRO A 279 -18.38 9.67 -7.97
C PRO A 279 -17.61 8.97 -9.09
N VAL A 280 -18.12 9.05 -10.32
CA VAL A 280 -17.45 8.45 -11.49
C VAL A 280 -16.13 9.13 -11.76
N GLY A 281 -16.06 10.46 -11.71
CA GLY A 281 -14.79 11.20 -11.90
C GLY A 281 -13.78 10.94 -10.78
N ASP A 282 -14.28 10.80 -9.53
CA ASP A 282 -13.45 10.49 -8.38
C ASP A 282 -12.79 9.11 -8.54
N GLU A 283 -13.59 8.08 -8.85
CA GLU A 283 -13.12 6.71 -9.05
C GLU A 283 -12.29 6.54 -10.33
N ALA A 284 -12.58 7.31 -11.39
CA ALA A 284 -11.81 7.29 -12.63
C ALA A 284 -10.34 7.68 -12.40
N SER A 285 -10.05 8.56 -11.44
CA SER A 285 -8.67 8.94 -11.09
C SER A 285 -7.89 7.75 -10.51
N PHE A 286 -8.51 6.98 -9.61
CA PHE A 286 -7.92 5.75 -9.06
C PHE A 286 -7.81 4.62 -10.08
N ALA A 287 -8.82 4.46 -10.94
CA ALA A 287 -8.78 3.51 -12.04
C ALA A 287 -7.62 3.83 -13.00
N PHE A 288 -7.41 5.12 -13.31
CA PHE A 288 -6.28 5.58 -14.12
C PHE A 288 -4.94 5.25 -13.48
N SER A 289 -4.73 5.60 -12.21
CA SER A 289 -3.53 5.24 -11.44
C SER A 289 -3.29 3.73 -11.49
N SER A 290 -4.31 2.92 -11.18
CA SER A 290 -4.23 1.45 -11.18
C SER A 290 -3.87 0.86 -12.54
N LEU A 291 -4.32 1.48 -13.64
CA LEU A 291 -3.98 1.06 -15.00
C LEU A 291 -2.48 1.21 -15.27
N ILE A 292 -1.91 2.38 -14.96
CA ILE A 292 -0.53 2.75 -15.32
C ILE A 292 0.52 2.39 -14.26
N ALA A 293 0.09 2.03 -13.05
CA ALA A 293 0.96 1.74 -11.92
C ALA A 293 2.06 0.74 -12.30
N LYS A 294 3.31 1.14 -12.06
CA LYS A 294 4.54 0.35 -12.32
C LYS A 294 4.74 -0.09 -13.79
N LYS A 295 3.95 0.37 -14.77
CA LYS A 295 4.00 -0.07 -16.18
C LYS A 295 4.48 1.05 -17.10
N LYS A 296 5.77 1.00 -17.49
CA LYS A 296 6.44 2.07 -18.25
C LYS A 296 5.80 2.30 -19.64
N ASP A 297 5.32 1.24 -20.29
CA ASP A 297 4.63 1.30 -21.59
C ASP A 297 3.31 2.08 -21.49
N LEU A 298 2.49 1.78 -20.47
CA LEU A 298 1.22 2.48 -20.25
C LEU A 298 1.43 3.92 -19.78
N GLN A 299 2.44 4.18 -18.96
CA GLN A 299 2.81 5.55 -18.58
C GLN A 299 3.20 6.39 -19.81
N LYS A 300 3.91 5.79 -20.77
CA LYS A 300 4.27 6.47 -22.03
C LYS A 300 3.03 6.76 -22.88
N LEU A 301 2.13 5.77 -23.05
CA LEU A 301 0.87 5.99 -23.76
C LEU A 301 -0.02 7.05 -23.11
N ALA A 302 -0.03 7.11 -21.77
CA ALA A 302 -0.76 8.11 -21.01
C ALA A 302 -0.16 9.51 -21.18
N PHE A 303 1.16 9.62 -21.15
CA PHE A 303 1.86 10.86 -21.46
C PHE A 303 1.56 11.35 -22.88
N ASP A 304 1.62 10.47 -23.88
CA ASP A 304 1.32 10.79 -25.28
C ASP A 304 -0.17 11.16 -25.50
N ALA A 305 -1.04 10.83 -24.55
CA ALA A 305 -2.45 11.24 -24.50
C ALA A 305 -2.67 12.55 -23.72
N ASN A 306 -1.61 13.31 -23.40
CA ASN A 306 -1.65 14.57 -22.64
C ASN A 306 -2.29 14.42 -21.24
N ALA A 307 -2.08 13.28 -20.58
CA ALA A 307 -2.67 13.03 -19.28
C ALA A 307 -2.25 14.07 -18.21
N ILE A 308 -0.99 14.53 -18.24
CA ILE A 308 -0.49 15.52 -17.26
C ILE A 308 -1.25 16.85 -17.41
N ASP A 309 -1.37 17.35 -18.63
CA ASP A 309 -2.14 18.57 -18.94
C ASP A 309 -3.60 18.43 -18.52
N LYS A 310 -4.22 17.27 -18.78
CA LYS A 310 -5.59 16.99 -18.35
C LYS A 310 -5.73 17.07 -16.82
N PHE A 311 -4.88 16.37 -16.06
CA PHE A 311 -4.91 16.43 -14.60
C PHE A 311 -4.62 17.84 -14.08
N HIS A 312 -3.66 18.55 -14.65
CA HIS A 312 -3.37 19.94 -14.30
C HIS A 312 -4.59 20.85 -14.51
N SER A 313 -5.27 20.76 -15.66
CA SER A 313 -6.48 21.54 -15.95
C SER A 313 -7.63 21.28 -14.97
N LEU A 314 -7.75 20.04 -14.48
CA LEU A 314 -8.77 19.67 -13.50
C LEU A 314 -8.40 20.16 -12.09
N LEU A 315 -7.11 20.11 -11.71
CA LEU A 315 -6.63 20.62 -10.41
C LEU A 315 -6.86 22.12 -10.24
N GLN A 316 -6.93 22.87 -11.34
CA GLN A 316 -7.25 24.30 -11.34
C GLN A 316 -8.73 24.59 -11.00
N LYS A 317 -9.65 23.63 -11.17
CA LYS A 317 -11.09 23.80 -10.94
C LYS A 317 -11.49 23.61 -9.48
N ARG A 318 -10.91 24.38 -8.56
CA ARG A 318 -11.21 24.30 -7.12
C ARG A 318 -12.60 24.86 -6.76
N PRO A 319 -13.27 24.37 -5.70
CA PRO A 319 -12.84 23.32 -4.77
C PRO A 319 -13.12 21.89 -5.29
N LEU A 320 -12.23 20.96 -4.98
CA LEU A 320 -12.36 19.54 -5.33
C LEU A 320 -12.58 18.71 -4.06
N GLN A 321 -13.34 17.62 -4.17
CA GLN A 321 -13.53 16.69 -3.06
C GLN A 321 -12.20 16.00 -2.69
N PRO A 322 -11.92 15.73 -1.40
CA PRO A 322 -10.66 15.11 -0.96
C PRO A 322 -10.33 13.81 -1.69
N LYS A 323 -11.33 12.93 -1.86
CA LYS A 323 -11.19 11.65 -2.59
C LYS A 323 -10.73 11.86 -4.04
N ARG A 324 -11.18 12.93 -4.70
CA ARG A 324 -10.76 13.27 -6.05
C ARG A 324 -9.31 13.74 -6.09
N LEU A 325 -8.94 14.64 -5.19
CA LEU A 325 -7.56 15.14 -5.06
C LEU A 325 -6.58 13.98 -4.80
N GLU A 326 -6.94 13.09 -3.88
CA GLU A 326 -6.17 11.87 -3.59
C GLU A 326 -5.92 11.05 -4.86
N GLY A 327 -6.98 10.67 -5.57
CA GLY A 327 -6.86 9.86 -6.79
C GLY A 327 -6.04 10.55 -7.89
N MET A 328 -6.19 11.87 -8.05
CA MET A 328 -5.44 12.65 -9.03
C MET A 328 -3.94 12.71 -8.70
N PHE A 329 -3.58 12.93 -7.44
CA PHE A 329 -2.17 12.94 -7.03
C PHE A 329 -1.52 11.56 -7.15
N LEU A 330 -2.24 10.47 -6.86
CA LEU A 330 -1.75 9.12 -7.08
C LEU A 330 -1.53 8.84 -8.58
N ALA A 331 -2.46 9.26 -9.45
CA ALA A 331 -2.29 9.14 -10.90
C ALA A 331 -1.08 9.92 -11.43
N LEU A 332 -0.89 11.15 -10.96
CA LEU A 332 0.29 11.97 -11.29
C LEU A 332 1.59 11.36 -10.75
N ALA A 333 1.55 10.76 -9.56
CA ALA A 333 2.68 10.04 -8.99
C ALA A 333 3.07 8.84 -9.86
N ASP A 334 2.11 8.06 -10.34
CA ASP A 334 2.38 6.92 -11.22
C ASP A 334 2.92 7.36 -12.59
N LEU A 335 2.37 8.43 -13.18
CA LEU A 335 2.90 9.04 -14.41
C LEU A 335 4.38 9.44 -14.25
N CYS A 336 4.72 10.06 -13.12
CA CYS A 336 6.08 10.51 -12.82
C CYS A 336 7.00 9.42 -12.27
N SER A 337 6.53 8.17 -12.12
CA SER A 337 7.28 7.14 -11.38
C SER A 337 8.50 6.60 -12.12
N LYS A 338 8.46 6.51 -13.46
CA LYS A 338 9.55 5.93 -14.29
C LYS A 338 10.01 6.80 -15.48
N LEU A 339 9.27 7.85 -15.86
CA LEU A 339 9.53 8.62 -17.09
C LEU A 339 9.98 10.06 -16.80
N GLU A 340 11.17 10.43 -17.28
CA GLU A 340 11.69 11.81 -17.15
C GLU A 340 10.88 12.84 -17.94
N CYS A 341 10.28 12.47 -19.07
CA CYS A 341 9.40 13.37 -19.83
C CYS A 341 8.16 13.77 -19.02
N CYS A 342 7.59 12.83 -18.25
CA CYS A 342 6.48 13.11 -17.35
C CYS A 342 6.89 14.08 -16.24
N ARG A 343 8.03 13.83 -15.57
CA ARG A 343 8.56 14.73 -14.53
C ARG A 343 8.83 16.14 -15.07
N SER A 344 9.38 16.23 -16.28
CA SER A 344 9.69 17.51 -16.92
C SER A 344 8.42 18.31 -17.22
N SER A 345 7.40 17.66 -17.81
CA SER A 345 6.09 18.28 -18.08
C SER A 345 5.34 18.68 -16.81
N PHE A 346 5.39 17.82 -15.78
CA PHE A 346 4.81 18.11 -14.47
C PHE A 346 5.38 19.39 -13.85
N LEU A 347 6.70 19.56 -13.91
CA LEU A 347 7.38 20.75 -13.40
C LEU A 347 7.11 21.98 -14.28
N SER A 348 7.13 21.85 -15.61
CA SER A 348 6.87 22.98 -16.51
C SER A 348 5.46 23.54 -16.36
N LEU A 349 4.48 22.68 -16.10
CA LEU A 349 3.09 23.06 -15.82
C LEU A 349 2.87 23.55 -14.38
N GLN A 350 3.93 23.64 -13.57
CA GLN A 350 3.87 24.09 -12.17
C GLN A 350 2.93 23.26 -11.28
N VAL A 351 2.67 22.00 -11.64
CA VAL A 351 1.84 21.08 -10.83
C VAL A 351 2.44 20.87 -9.43
N LEU A 352 3.77 21.02 -9.31
CA LEU A 352 4.48 20.99 -8.03
C LEU A 352 3.89 21.98 -7.01
N ASN A 353 3.52 23.20 -7.41
CA ASN A 353 2.96 24.19 -6.49
C ASN A 353 1.63 23.71 -5.89
N ILE A 354 0.79 23.09 -6.71
CA ILE A 354 -0.50 22.52 -6.30
C ILE A 354 -0.28 21.36 -5.30
N VAL A 355 0.71 20.51 -5.55
CA VAL A 355 1.07 19.40 -4.65
C VAL A 355 1.60 19.92 -3.31
N VAL A 356 2.40 20.98 -3.33
CA VAL A 356 2.95 21.60 -2.12
C VAL A 356 1.84 22.19 -1.24
N GLU A 357 0.86 22.87 -1.84
CA GLU A 357 -0.31 23.37 -1.12
C GLU A 357 -1.13 22.22 -0.49
N ALA A 358 -1.21 21.07 -1.17
CA ALA A 358 -1.92 19.89 -0.66
C ALA A 358 -1.22 19.20 0.54
N LEU A 359 0.05 19.51 0.81
CA LEU A 359 0.75 19.00 2.01
C LEU A 359 0.13 19.51 3.30
N THR A 360 -0.57 20.64 3.28
CA THR A 360 -1.23 21.21 4.47
C THR A 360 -2.75 21.02 4.45
N HIS A 361 -3.27 20.14 3.60
CA HIS A 361 -4.70 19.86 3.49
C HIS A 361 -5.25 19.18 4.76
N ASP A 362 -6.50 19.43 5.13
CA ASP A 362 -7.12 18.88 6.36
C ASP A 362 -7.25 17.34 6.32
N ASP A 363 -7.53 16.79 5.14
CA ASP A 363 -7.66 15.35 4.92
C ASP A 363 -6.29 14.63 4.81
N ALA A 364 -6.10 13.60 5.64
CA ALA A 364 -4.85 12.85 5.72
C ALA A 364 -4.53 12.03 4.46
N SER A 365 -5.55 11.55 3.73
CA SER A 365 -5.34 10.81 2.48
C SER A 365 -4.82 11.73 1.39
N VAL A 366 -5.32 12.97 1.33
CA VAL A 366 -4.80 14.00 0.41
C VAL A 366 -3.34 14.32 0.72
N ARG A 367 -2.99 14.55 2.00
CA ARG A 367 -1.58 14.79 2.41
C ARG A 367 -0.68 13.61 2.04
N THR A 368 -1.15 12.39 2.29
CA THR A 368 -0.42 11.15 1.94
C THR A 368 -0.18 11.07 0.43
N ALA A 369 -1.21 11.29 -0.39
CA ALA A 369 -1.11 11.26 -1.85
C ALA A 369 -0.19 12.36 -2.41
N ALA A 370 -0.22 13.56 -1.81
CA ALA A 370 0.69 14.64 -2.16
C ALA A 370 2.16 14.27 -1.88
N CYS A 371 2.45 13.68 -0.72
CA CYS A 371 3.78 13.13 -0.41
C CYS A 371 4.19 12.04 -1.41
N ILE A 372 3.28 11.11 -1.76
CA ILE A 372 3.56 10.06 -2.77
C ILE A 372 3.88 10.67 -4.14
N CYS A 373 3.18 11.72 -4.54
CA CYS A 373 3.48 12.46 -5.76
C CYS A 373 4.89 13.09 -5.70
N LEU A 374 5.25 13.71 -4.56
CA LEU A 374 6.60 14.24 -4.33
C LEU A 374 7.68 13.16 -4.40
N ILE A 375 7.44 11.97 -3.84
CA ILE A 375 8.37 10.83 -3.95
C ILE A 375 8.66 10.53 -5.43
N SER A 376 7.63 10.46 -6.28
CA SER A 376 7.81 10.10 -7.69
C SER A 376 8.52 11.16 -8.52
N VAL A 377 8.19 12.45 -8.32
CA VAL A 377 8.81 13.54 -9.09
C VAL A 377 10.25 13.84 -8.63
N SER A 378 10.57 13.62 -7.35
CA SER A 378 11.92 13.81 -6.78
C SER A 378 12.92 12.70 -7.13
N ARG A 379 12.53 11.68 -7.90
CA ARG A 379 13.46 10.63 -8.39
C ARG A 379 14.39 11.08 -9.50
N SER A 380 14.17 12.26 -10.09
CA SER A 380 15.04 12.79 -11.16
C SER A 380 16.29 13.41 -10.55
N VAL A 381 17.45 12.79 -10.78
CA VAL A 381 18.76 13.34 -10.35
C VAL A 381 18.97 14.73 -10.94
N LYS A 382 18.58 14.96 -12.20
CA LYS A 382 18.67 16.27 -12.86
C LYS A 382 17.92 17.35 -12.08
N ASN A 383 16.68 17.07 -11.65
CA ASN A 383 15.85 18.05 -10.95
C ASN A 383 16.25 18.21 -9.48
N LEU A 384 16.76 17.14 -8.85
CA LEU A 384 17.40 17.23 -7.53
C LEU A 384 18.61 18.15 -7.59
N SER A 385 19.58 17.86 -8.47
CA SER A 385 20.80 18.68 -8.66
C SER A 385 20.51 20.14 -9.01
N ALA A 386 19.36 20.44 -9.62
CA ALA A 386 18.92 21.79 -9.93
C ALA A 386 18.31 22.53 -8.72
N GLY A 387 18.22 21.90 -7.55
CA GLY A 387 17.66 22.49 -6.32
C GLY A 387 16.13 22.66 -6.35
N CYS A 388 15.42 21.99 -7.27
CA CYS A 388 13.97 22.21 -7.45
C CYS A 388 13.14 21.87 -6.20
N PHE A 389 13.63 20.94 -5.36
CA PHE A 389 12.89 20.41 -4.22
C PHE A 389 13.40 20.91 -2.86
N MET A 390 14.65 21.34 -2.79
CA MET A 390 15.30 21.74 -1.54
C MET A 390 15.14 23.24 -1.28
N ASN A 391 13.89 23.68 -1.10
CA ASN A 391 13.53 25.05 -0.76
C ASN A 391 12.51 25.09 0.38
N GLU A 392 12.41 26.24 1.06
CA GLU A 392 11.56 26.41 2.25
C GLU A 392 10.09 26.05 2.01
N ARG A 393 9.54 26.37 0.82
CA ARG A 393 8.14 26.09 0.48
C ARG A 393 7.82 24.61 0.48
N ILE A 394 8.80 23.75 0.17
CA ILE A 394 8.62 22.29 0.12
C ILE A 394 9.09 21.67 1.44
N VAL A 395 10.26 22.07 1.92
CA VAL A 395 10.93 21.47 3.07
C VAL A 395 10.15 21.74 4.36
N PHE A 396 9.65 22.96 4.58
CA PHE A 396 8.97 23.27 5.85
C PHE A 396 7.66 22.47 6.02
N PRO A 397 6.75 22.40 5.02
CA PRO A 397 5.58 21.54 5.15
C PRO A 397 5.94 20.07 5.33
N LEU A 398 6.95 19.55 4.61
CA LEU A 398 7.37 18.16 4.75
C LEU A 398 7.90 17.85 6.17
N VAL A 399 8.71 18.73 6.75
CA VAL A 399 9.20 18.57 8.12
C VAL A 399 8.05 18.66 9.12
N ARG A 400 7.07 19.55 8.92
CA ARG A 400 5.86 19.61 9.75
C ARG A 400 5.08 18.29 9.72
N LEU A 401 4.99 17.62 8.58
CA LEU A 401 4.31 16.33 8.44
C LEU A 401 4.99 15.17 9.18
N LEU A 402 6.24 15.33 9.64
CA LEU A 402 6.90 14.36 10.51
C LEU A 402 6.25 14.26 11.91
N SER A 403 5.44 15.26 12.27
CA SER A 403 4.64 15.29 13.49
C SER A 403 3.12 15.17 13.21
N ASP A 404 2.72 14.67 12.03
CA ASP A 404 1.31 14.48 11.68
C ASP A 404 0.63 13.45 12.59
N LEU A 405 -0.69 13.58 12.81
CA LEU A 405 -1.47 12.61 13.60
C LEU A 405 -1.57 11.23 12.91
N SER A 406 -1.47 11.19 11.59
CA SER A 406 -1.49 9.95 10.83
C SER A 406 -0.08 9.40 10.56
N THR A 407 0.16 8.18 11.02
CA THR A 407 1.39 7.43 10.70
C THR A 407 1.58 7.25 9.20
N SER A 408 0.50 7.11 8.41
CA SER A 408 0.60 6.97 6.95
C SER A 408 1.19 8.23 6.31
N VAL A 409 0.81 9.41 6.83
CA VAL A 409 1.32 10.70 6.36
C VAL A 409 2.79 10.85 6.74
N GLN A 410 3.14 10.52 7.99
CA GLN A 410 4.53 10.56 8.45
C GLN A 410 5.44 9.64 7.60
N VAL A 411 5.02 8.41 7.32
CA VAL A 411 5.77 7.47 6.47
C VAL A 411 5.94 8.01 5.05
N ALA A 412 4.88 8.55 4.44
CA ALA A 412 4.94 9.12 3.10
C ALA A 412 5.84 10.38 3.04
N ALA A 413 5.77 11.24 4.06
CA ALA A 413 6.61 12.43 4.18
C ALA A 413 8.09 12.05 4.35
N LEU A 414 8.41 11.10 5.24
CA LEU A 414 9.77 10.56 5.39
C LEU A 414 10.32 9.98 4.09
N ALA A 415 9.46 9.31 3.30
CA ALA A 415 9.87 8.77 2.02
C ALA A 415 10.13 9.86 0.97
N ALA A 416 9.35 10.95 0.95
CA ALA A 416 9.63 12.10 0.10
C ALA A 416 10.95 12.78 0.53
N ILE A 417 11.11 13.03 1.83
CA ILE A 417 12.34 13.60 2.41
C ILE A 417 13.55 12.74 2.06
N SER A 418 13.44 11.41 2.17
CA SER A 418 14.53 10.48 1.84
C SER A 418 15.09 10.72 0.43
N ASN A 419 14.26 11.07 -0.55
CA ASN A 419 14.75 11.37 -1.90
C ASN A 419 15.34 12.78 -1.99
N ILE A 420 14.71 13.75 -1.33
CA ILE A 420 15.08 15.17 -1.41
C ILE A 420 16.41 15.44 -0.69
N VAL A 421 16.68 14.82 0.46
CA VAL A 421 17.90 15.06 1.26
C VAL A 421 19.17 14.45 0.66
N VAL A 422 19.06 13.67 -0.42
CA VAL A 422 20.22 13.25 -1.22
C VAL A 422 20.84 14.44 -1.97
N ASP A 423 20.10 15.55 -2.14
CA ASP A 423 20.52 16.74 -2.90
C ASP A 423 21.88 17.31 -2.45
N PHE A 424 22.57 18.00 -3.34
CA PHE A 424 23.97 18.38 -3.19
C PHE A 424 24.15 19.53 -2.20
N LEU A 425 25.34 19.55 -1.57
CA LEU A 425 25.72 20.35 -0.39
C LEU A 425 25.13 21.78 -0.25
N PRO A 426 25.13 22.69 -1.25
CA PRO A 426 24.67 24.07 -1.02
C PRO A 426 23.21 24.19 -0.58
N HIS A 427 22.36 23.19 -0.85
CA HIS A 427 20.94 23.25 -0.54
C HIS A 427 20.56 22.53 0.77
N LYS A 428 21.43 21.65 1.30
CA LYS A 428 21.18 20.87 2.52
C LYS A 428 20.99 21.73 3.77
N SER A 429 21.53 22.94 3.77
CA SER A 429 21.42 23.90 4.86
C SER A 429 19.97 24.20 5.22
N THR A 430 19.06 24.35 4.25
CA THR A 430 17.64 24.64 4.49
C THR A 430 16.99 23.59 5.41
N PHE A 431 17.27 22.31 5.16
CA PHE A 431 16.74 21.20 5.95
C PHE A 431 17.30 21.18 7.38
N MET A 432 18.58 21.58 7.55
CA MET A 432 19.21 21.68 8.86
C MET A 432 18.60 22.82 9.69
N HIS A 433 18.45 24.00 9.10
CA HIS A 433 17.96 25.20 9.79
C HIS A 433 16.50 25.06 10.26
N CYS A 434 15.67 24.29 9.54
CA CYS A 434 14.29 24.05 9.95
C CYS A 434 14.12 22.90 10.96
N GLY A 435 15.22 22.40 11.55
CA GLY A 435 15.17 21.32 12.54
C GLY A 435 14.91 19.93 11.96
N GLY A 436 15.06 19.74 10.64
CA GLY A 436 14.77 18.46 9.98
C GLY A 436 15.60 17.30 10.54
N ILE A 437 16.87 17.53 10.89
CA ILE A 437 17.72 16.51 11.53
C ILE A 437 17.12 16.03 12.86
N LYS A 438 16.67 16.96 13.71
CA LYS A 438 16.09 16.63 15.03
C LYS A 438 14.85 15.76 14.88
N GLU A 439 13.98 16.08 13.93
CA GLU A 439 12.80 15.27 13.66
C GLU A 439 13.13 13.88 13.11
N LEU A 440 14.13 13.76 12.21
CA LEU A 440 14.58 12.46 11.73
C LEU A 440 15.17 11.60 12.85
N VAL A 441 15.96 12.19 13.76
CA VAL A 441 16.52 11.49 14.93
C VAL A 441 15.41 11.10 15.93
N ARG A 442 14.40 11.94 16.12
CA ARG A 442 13.23 11.61 16.94
C ARG A 442 12.48 10.40 16.37
N LEU A 443 12.22 10.39 15.07
CA LEU A 443 11.49 9.31 14.39
C LEU A 443 12.29 8.02 14.23
N SER A 444 13.63 8.07 14.20
CA SER A 444 14.46 6.86 14.23
C SER A 444 14.31 6.08 15.53
N LYS A 445 13.77 6.71 16.59
CA LYS A 445 13.50 6.12 17.91
C LYS A 445 12.01 5.78 18.11
N ALA A 446 11.18 5.86 17.07
CA ALA A 446 9.74 5.60 17.16
C ALA A 446 9.41 4.12 17.43
N MET A 447 8.26 3.85 18.06
CA MET A 447 7.80 2.47 18.28
C MET A 447 7.44 1.75 16.97
N ASP A 448 6.94 2.48 15.98
CA ASP A 448 6.62 1.95 14.65
C ASP A 448 7.88 1.71 13.81
N SER A 449 8.05 0.48 13.31
CA SER A 449 9.24 0.09 12.54
C SER A 449 9.32 0.76 11.17
N SER A 450 8.19 1.11 10.56
CA SER A 450 8.17 1.81 9.26
C SER A 450 8.68 3.24 9.41
N LEU A 451 8.31 3.93 10.50
CA LEU A 451 8.86 5.25 10.83
C LEU A 451 10.36 5.18 11.06
N ARG A 452 10.84 4.23 11.88
CA ARG A 452 12.28 4.05 12.12
C ARG A 452 13.03 3.78 10.82
N LEU A 453 12.55 2.83 10.01
CA LEU A 453 13.14 2.47 8.73
C LEU A 453 13.31 3.67 7.80
N ASN A 454 12.24 4.44 7.60
CA ASN A 454 12.28 5.57 6.67
C ASN A 454 13.09 6.76 7.22
N ALA A 455 13.09 6.97 8.55
CA ALA A 455 13.91 8.00 9.19
C ALA A 455 15.41 7.68 9.08
N VAL A 456 15.83 6.45 9.38
CA VAL A 456 17.22 6.01 9.22
C VAL A 456 17.66 6.07 7.77
N ARG A 457 16.78 5.70 6.82
CA ARG A 457 17.05 5.84 5.39
C ARG A 457 17.28 7.31 4.99
N ALA A 458 16.48 8.24 5.50
CA ALA A 458 16.66 9.66 5.25
C ALA A 458 17.97 10.18 5.86
N LEU A 459 18.31 9.81 7.09
CA LEU A 459 19.60 10.14 7.73
C LEU A 459 20.79 9.61 6.91
N ARG A 460 20.70 8.36 6.43
CA ARG A 460 21.74 7.76 5.59
C ARG A 460 21.92 8.56 4.30
N ASN A 461 20.81 8.91 3.65
CA ASN A 461 20.81 9.67 2.40
C ASN A 461 21.35 11.09 2.60
N MET A 462 21.06 11.70 3.76
CA MET A 462 21.61 13.00 4.13
C MET A 462 23.14 12.98 4.20
N LEU A 463 23.77 11.85 4.55
CA LEU A 463 25.23 11.71 4.57
C LEU A 463 25.88 11.48 3.20
N PHE A 464 25.10 11.28 2.14
CA PHE A 464 25.67 11.10 0.80
C PHE A 464 26.44 12.35 0.37
N LEU A 465 27.72 12.19 0.01
CA LEU A 465 28.64 13.26 -0.44
C LEU A 465 28.65 14.49 0.49
N THR A 466 28.72 14.25 1.80
CA THR A 466 28.61 15.31 2.82
C THR A 466 29.95 15.69 3.39
N ASP A 467 30.09 16.95 3.78
CA ASP A 467 31.31 17.48 4.40
C ASP A 467 31.44 17.08 5.87
N LYS A 468 32.58 17.45 6.46
CA LYS A 468 32.89 17.18 7.87
C LYS A 468 31.86 17.82 8.82
N MET A 469 31.48 19.06 8.55
CA MET A 469 30.60 19.85 9.41
C MET A 469 29.21 19.20 9.55
N CYS A 470 28.63 18.76 8.44
CA CYS A 470 27.31 18.12 8.50
C CYS A 470 27.38 16.71 9.12
N LYS A 471 28.49 15.97 8.97
CA LYS A 471 28.72 14.75 9.77
C LYS A 471 28.76 15.05 11.27
N GLU A 472 29.46 16.09 11.70
CA GLU A 472 29.54 16.50 13.10
C GLU A 472 28.15 16.85 13.68
N VAL A 473 27.38 17.69 12.98
CA VAL A 473 26.02 18.06 13.42
C VAL A 473 25.11 16.83 13.55
N LEU A 474 25.13 15.93 12.57
CA LEU A 474 24.34 14.70 12.63
C LEU A 474 24.79 13.78 13.76
N PHE A 475 26.10 13.68 14.01
CA PHE A 475 26.65 12.83 15.06
C PHE A 475 26.30 13.36 16.46
N VAL A 476 26.31 14.68 16.66
CA VAL A 476 25.89 15.30 17.94
C VAL A 476 24.43 14.99 18.26
N GLU A 477 23.54 15.08 17.27
CA GLU A 477 22.11 14.82 17.48
C GLU A 477 21.81 13.31 17.60
N LEU A 478 22.44 12.46 16.76
CA LEU A 478 22.16 11.03 16.74
C LEU A 478 22.90 10.26 17.84
N THR A 479 24.08 10.70 18.32
CA THR A 479 24.95 10.04 19.33
C THR A 479 25.45 8.64 18.95
N ALA A 480 26.55 8.17 19.56
CA ALA A 480 27.08 6.83 19.25
C ALA A 480 26.16 5.73 19.81
N SER A 481 25.68 5.90 21.04
CA SER A 481 24.72 5.00 21.69
C SER A 481 23.43 4.79 20.89
N SER A 482 22.82 5.85 20.34
CA SER A 482 21.59 5.64 19.55
C SER A 482 21.87 4.95 18.22
N MET A 483 23.04 5.19 17.57
CA MET A 483 23.43 4.42 16.38
C MET A 483 23.63 2.93 16.70
N ALA A 484 24.28 2.62 17.82
CA ALA A 484 24.44 1.24 18.29
C ALA A 484 23.08 0.58 18.57
N SER A 485 22.12 1.30 19.13
CA SER A 485 20.75 0.82 19.32
C SER A 485 20.04 0.52 17.99
N LEU A 486 20.26 1.34 16.95
CA LEU A 486 19.67 1.14 15.63
C LEU A 486 20.31 -0.05 14.89
N ILE A 487 21.61 -0.28 15.07
CA ILE A 487 22.28 -1.48 14.56
C ILE A 487 21.66 -2.73 15.20
N CYS A 488 21.34 -2.66 16.49
CA CYS A 488 20.70 -3.75 17.26
C CYS A 488 19.16 -3.77 17.13
N ASP A 489 18.55 -3.06 16.19
CA ASP A 489 17.08 -3.00 16.05
C ASP A 489 16.49 -4.41 15.81
N PRO A 490 15.34 -4.75 16.41
CA PRO A 490 14.71 -6.05 16.18
C PRO A 490 14.27 -6.27 14.72
N GLU A 491 14.04 -5.20 13.94
CA GLU A 491 13.60 -5.29 12.55
C GLU A 491 14.80 -5.30 11.59
N PRO A 492 15.05 -6.41 10.84
CA PRO A 492 16.23 -6.54 9.98
C PRO A 492 16.37 -5.44 8.91
N SER A 493 15.24 -4.91 8.41
CA SER A 493 15.27 -3.82 7.44
C SER A 493 15.79 -2.52 8.05
N VAL A 494 15.52 -2.25 9.33
CA VAL A 494 16.09 -1.10 10.05
C VAL A 494 17.59 -1.30 10.28
N GLN A 495 18.00 -2.51 10.71
CA GLN A 495 19.41 -2.85 10.91
C GLN A 495 20.25 -2.62 9.64
N GLU A 496 19.74 -3.08 8.49
CA GLU A 496 20.39 -2.86 7.19
C GLU A 496 20.63 -1.37 6.92
N GLN A 497 19.59 -0.53 7.11
CA GLN A 497 19.73 0.91 6.89
C GLN A 497 20.65 1.57 7.93
N ALA A 498 20.67 1.08 9.18
CA ALA A 498 21.53 1.59 10.24
C ALA A 498 23.01 1.30 9.97
N LEU A 499 23.33 0.07 9.53
CA LEU A 499 24.69 -0.28 9.11
C LEU A 499 25.12 0.53 7.88
N ALA A 500 24.22 0.74 6.91
CA ALA A 500 24.50 1.61 5.77
C ALA A 500 24.70 3.08 6.18
N LEU A 501 23.99 3.57 7.19
CA LEU A 501 24.19 4.90 7.78
C LEU A 501 25.59 5.01 8.40
N VAL A 502 25.98 4.04 9.26
CA VAL A 502 27.31 4.02 9.88
C VAL A 502 28.40 3.89 8.83
N ARG A 503 28.20 3.09 7.79
CA ARG A 503 29.12 2.97 6.65
C ARG A 503 29.42 4.34 6.04
N ASN A 504 28.40 5.19 5.85
CA ASN A 504 28.57 6.55 5.33
C ASN A 504 29.28 7.48 6.33
N PHE A 505 29.06 7.31 7.63
CA PHE A 505 29.80 8.06 8.66
C PHE A 505 31.30 7.75 8.58
N VAL A 506 31.67 6.47 8.53
CA VAL A 506 33.06 6.01 8.53
C VAL A 506 33.74 6.06 7.16
N ASP A 507 33.02 6.48 6.12
CA ASP A 507 33.57 6.65 4.78
C ASP A 507 34.43 7.92 4.66
N GLY A 508 35.54 7.83 3.93
CA GLY A 508 36.46 8.95 3.66
C GLY A 508 37.80 8.86 4.42
N CYS A 509 38.24 9.97 5.02
CA CYS A 509 39.53 10.07 5.69
C CYS A 509 39.53 9.45 7.10
N VAL A 510 40.71 9.32 7.70
CA VAL A 510 40.90 8.73 9.05
C VAL A 510 39.98 9.36 10.11
N TYR A 511 39.74 10.67 10.06
CA TYR A 511 38.81 11.35 10.98
C TYR A 511 37.39 10.75 10.93
N SER A 512 36.89 10.35 9.76
CA SER A 512 35.58 9.70 9.63
C SER A 512 35.53 8.37 10.38
N VAL A 513 36.64 7.63 10.42
CA VAL A 513 36.72 6.32 11.07
C VAL A 513 36.57 6.45 12.59
N GLU A 514 37.03 7.56 13.17
CA GLU A 514 36.95 7.82 14.62
C GLU A 514 35.50 7.79 15.15
N TYR A 515 34.50 8.09 14.31
CA TYR A 515 33.09 7.97 14.71
C TYR A 515 32.72 6.54 15.14
N ALA A 516 33.37 5.50 14.60
CA ALA A 516 33.12 4.12 15.02
C ALA A 516 33.65 3.80 16.42
N PHE A 517 34.59 4.60 16.91
CA PHE A 517 35.30 4.45 18.18
C PHE A 517 34.80 5.41 19.27
N ALA A 518 33.83 6.27 18.96
CA ALA A 518 33.17 7.11 19.95
C ALA A 518 32.50 6.29 21.06
N GLU A 519 32.41 6.87 22.26
CA GLU A 519 31.84 6.22 23.46
C GLU A 519 32.41 4.81 23.66
N ASP A 520 33.74 4.68 23.74
CA ASP A 520 34.45 3.40 23.93
C ASP A 520 34.14 2.33 22.86
N GLY A 521 33.89 2.76 21.63
CA GLY A 521 33.67 1.87 20.48
C GLY A 521 32.35 1.11 20.51
N VAL A 522 31.30 1.65 21.16
CA VAL A 522 29.96 1.04 21.19
C VAL A 522 29.42 0.71 19.78
N ILE A 523 29.71 1.54 18.78
CA ILE A 523 29.31 1.29 17.38
C ILE A 523 30.04 0.08 16.83
N LEU A 524 31.38 0.04 16.91
CA LEU A 524 32.18 -1.09 16.43
C LEU A 524 31.75 -2.41 17.09
N ASN A 525 31.51 -2.38 18.40
CA ASN A 525 31.05 -3.53 19.17
C ASN A 525 29.65 -4.01 18.74
N ALA A 526 28.73 -3.08 18.45
CA ALA A 526 27.41 -3.41 17.92
C ALA A 526 27.50 -4.07 16.54
N VAL A 527 28.33 -3.51 15.63
CA VAL A 527 28.57 -4.09 14.29
C VAL A 527 29.08 -5.52 14.38
N GLY A 528 30.10 -5.77 15.21
CA GLY A 528 30.65 -7.12 15.37
C GLY A 528 29.67 -8.11 15.98
N ARG A 529 28.85 -7.67 16.95
CA ARG A 529 27.80 -8.50 17.55
C ARG A 529 26.77 -8.93 16.51
N GLU A 530 26.26 -8.00 15.72
CA GLU A 530 25.24 -8.30 14.71
C GLU A 530 25.80 -9.14 13.56
N LEU A 531 27.07 -8.95 13.16
CA LEU A 531 27.73 -9.80 12.16
C LEU A 531 27.89 -11.26 12.60
N ARG A 532 27.92 -11.55 13.91
CA ARG A 532 28.00 -12.94 14.41
C ARG A 532 26.67 -13.69 14.37
N LYS A 533 25.55 -12.97 14.34
CA LYS A 533 24.19 -13.55 14.42
C LYS A 533 23.25 -13.03 13.32
N TYR A 534 23.81 -12.49 12.23
CA TYR A 534 23.02 -11.84 11.19
C TYR A 534 21.99 -12.81 10.59
N SER A 535 20.75 -12.33 10.41
CA SER A 535 19.64 -13.14 9.89
C SER A 535 19.42 -12.96 8.38
N LYS A 536 19.90 -11.85 7.82
CA LYS A 536 19.74 -11.46 6.41
C LYS A 536 21.07 -11.08 5.79
N VAL A 537 21.33 -11.56 4.58
CA VAL A 537 22.61 -11.37 3.87
C VAL A 537 22.96 -9.89 3.72
N GLU A 538 21.96 -9.02 3.54
CA GLU A 538 22.11 -7.58 3.41
C GLU A 538 22.76 -6.93 4.64
N ILE A 539 22.44 -7.42 5.85
CA ILE A 539 23.07 -6.99 7.11
C ILE A 539 24.55 -7.36 7.09
N GLY A 540 24.86 -8.59 6.70
CA GLY A 540 26.25 -9.06 6.54
C GLY A 540 27.04 -8.18 5.56
N ILE A 541 26.44 -7.86 4.41
CA ILE A 541 27.06 -7.02 3.38
C ILE A 541 27.36 -5.63 3.94
N GLN A 542 26.38 -4.95 4.55
CA GLN A 542 26.60 -3.60 5.08
C GLN A 542 27.60 -3.59 6.24
N GLY A 543 27.51 -4.56 7.16
CA GLY A 543 28.45 -4.67 8.28
C GLY A 543 29.89 -4.91 7.83
N LEU A 544 30.12 -5.77 6.83
CA LEU A 544 31.47 -5.95 6.28
C LEU A 544 31.98 -4.70 5.55
N TYR A 545 31.11 -3.94 4.88
CA TYR A 545 31.52 -2.66 4.30
C TYR A 545 31.84 -1.60 5.37
N VAL A 546 31.14 -1.58 6.52
CA VAL A 546 31.53 -0.76 7.68
C VAL A 546 32.94 -1.13 8.13
N LEU A 547 33.19 -2.41 8.40
CA LEU A 547 34.51 -2.88 8.86
C LEU A 547 35.61 -2.66 7.82
N SER A 548 35.28 -2.76 6.54
CA SER A 548 36.20 -2.45 5.46
C SER A 548 36.60 -0.97 5.45
N ASN A 549 35.63 -0.06 5.65
CA ASN A 549 35.91 1.38 5.74
C ASN A 549 36.73 1.70 7.00
N ILE A 550 36.50 1.01 8.11
CA ILE A 550 37.33 1.15 9.31
C ILE A 550 38.76 0.63 9.04
N ALA A 551 38.89 -0.52 8.37
CA ALA A 551 40.17 -1.14 8.05
C ALA A 551 41.01 -0.36 7.03
N SER A 552 40.45 0.65 6.34
CA SER A 552 41.26 1.56 5.51
C SER A 552 41.97 2.65 6.34
N GLY A 553 41.67 2.75 7.64
CA GLY A 553 42.31 3.67 8.58
C GLY A 553 43.74 3.29 8.99
N ASN A 554 44.17 3.81 10.14
CA ASN A 554 45.51 3.60 10.71
C ASN A 554 45.68 2.19 11.33
N GLU A 555 46.86 1.90 11.89
CA GLU A 555 47.13 0.60 12.52
C GLU A 555 46.18 0.25 13.66
N PHE A 556 45.81 1.22 14.49
CA PHE A 556 44.88 1.02 15.59
C PHE A 556 43.51 0.55 15.07
N HIS A 557 43.00 1.17 14.00
CA HIS A 557 41.74 0.76 13.39
C HIS A 557 41.79 -0.64 12.79
N LYS A 558 42.90 -0.98 12.09
CA LYS A 558 43.10 -2.31 11.51
C LYS A 558 43.16 -3.39 12.59
N GLU A 559 43.87 -3.13 13.69
CA GLU A 559 43.99 -4.06 14.80
C GLU A 559 42.66 -4.26 15.54
N ALA A 560 41.88 -3.20 15.73
CA ALA A 560 40.54 -3.31 16.29
C ALA A 560 39.62 -4.19 15.42
N VAL A 561 39.66 -4.05 14.09
CA VAL A 561 38.92 -4.92 13.17
C VAL A 561 39.43 -6.37 13.25
N MET A 562 40.74 -6.58 13.35
CA MET A 562 41.31 -7.93 13.55
C MET A 562 40.77 -8.57 14.84
N GLN A 563 40.80 -7.86 15.96
CA GLN A 563 40.31 -8.37 17.24
C GLN A 563 38.81 -8.71 17.21
N LEU A 564 38.02 -7.89 16.51
CA LEU A 564 36.57 -8.08 16.38
C LEU A 564 36.22 -9.34 15.57
N LEU A 565 36.92 -9.55 14.45
CA LEU A 565 36.65 -10.63 13.47
C LEU A 565 37.41 -11.93 13.77
N PHE A 566 38.55 -11.85 14.44
CA PHE A 566 39.47 -12.97 14.66
C PHE A 566 39.95 -13.00 16.12
N PRO A 567 39.05 -13.24 17.10
CA PRO A 567 39.44 -13.28 18.51
C PRO A 567 40.35 -14.48 18.81
N GLN A 568 41.37 -14.30 19.66
CA GLN A 568 42.41 -15.31 19.92
C GLN A 568 41.91 -16.61 20.60
N ALA A 569 40.68 -16.68 21.08
CA ALA A 569 40.13 -17.83 21.80
C ALA A 569 39.62 -18.98 20.90
N GLU A 570 39.63 -18.83 19.58
CA GLU A 570 39.20 -19.89 18.64
C GLU A 570 40.35 -20.85 18.30
N SER A 571 40.92 -21.51 19.30
CA SER A 571 41.89 -22.60 19.08
C SER A 571 41.16 -23.87 18.64
N GLY A 572 40.98 -24.05 17.32
CA GLY A 572 40.64 -25.36 16.72
C GLY A 572 39.33 -25.46 15.92
N SER A 573 38.49 -24.43 15.92
CA SER A 573 37.26 -24.36 15.10
C SER A 573 37.45 -23.41 13.93
N GLN A 574 36.89 -23.73 12.74
CA GLN A 574 36.96 -22.86 11.57
C GLN A 574 36.45 -21.45 11.93
N SER A 575 37.24 -20.41 11.64
CA SER A 575 36.86 -19.02 11.91
C SER A 575 35.46 -18.72 11.37
N PHE A 576 34.61 -18.10 12.18
CA PHE A 576 33.25 -17.73 11.76
C PHE A 576 33.27 -16.87 10.49
N PHE A 577 34.35 -16.12 10.25
CA PHE A 577 34.52 -15.30 9.04
C PHE A 577 34.47 -16.12 7.74
N ASN A 578 34.83 -17.42 7.78
CA ASN A 578 34.72 -18.31 6.62
C ASN A 578 33.28 -18.43 6.10
N GLN A 579 32.27 -18.26 6.96
CA GLN A 579 30.87 -18.28 6.52
C GLN A 579 30.57 -17.19 5.49
N PHE A 580 31.25 -16.03 5.57
CA PHE A 580 31.09 -14.95 4.60
C PHE A 580 31.77 -15.29 3.27
N LEU A 581 32.99 -15.85 3.32
CA LEU A 581 33.75 -16.26 2.13
C LEU A 581 33.13 -17.46 1.40
N GLN A 582 32.34 -18.28 2.10
CA GLN A 582 31.65 -19.46 1.56
C GLN A 582 30.16 -19.22 1.29
N SER A 583 29.67 -18.00 1.51
CA SER A 583 28.28 -17.64 1.24
C SER A 583 27.90 -17.89 -0.21
N ASN A 584 26.65 -18.28 -0.47
CA ASN A 584 26.11 -18.35 -1.83
C ASN A 584 25.98 -16.96 -2.48
N ASP A 585 25.92 -15.90 -1.68
CA ASP A 585 25.81 -14.52 -2.17
C ASP A 585 27.16 -13.92 -2.58
N ASN A 586 27.26 -13.44 -3.81
CA ASN A 586 28.50 -12.92 -4.37
C ASN A 586 28.91 -11.56 -3.78
N GLN A 587 27.96 -10.71 -3.38
CA GLN A 587 28.27 -9.41 -2.79
C GLN A 587 28.82 -9.57 -1.38
N LEU A 588 28.30 -10.53 -0.61
CA LEU A 588 28.82 -10.85 0.72
C LEU A 588 30.25 -11.39 0.64
N ARG A 589 30.53 -12.30 -0.31
CA ARG A 589 31.89 -12.80 -0.58
C ARG A 589 32.84 -11.67 -0.99
N ALA A 590 32.40 -10.78 -1.88
CA ALA A 590 33.20 -9.64 -2.33
C ALA A 590 33.52 -8.67 -1.18
N ALA A 591 32.54 -8.36 -0.32
CA ALA A 591 32.72 -7.50 0.85
C ALA A 591 33.71 -8.14 1.85
N ALA A 592 33.62 -9.45 2.08
CA ALA A 592 34.54 -10.18 2.95
C ALA A 592 36.00 -10.11 2.46
N ILE A 593 36.23 -10.34 1.15
CA ILE A 593 37.58 -10.20 0.58
C ILE A 593 38.09 -8.77 0.74
N TRP A 594 37.23 -7.78 0.53
CA TRP A 594 37.61 -6.36 0.61
C TRP A 594 38.09 -5.95 2.01
N VAL A 595 37.46 -6.48 3.07
CA VAL A 595 37.95 -6.34 4.45
C VAL A 595 39.37 -6.88 4.57
N ILE A 596 39.63 -8.09 4.07
CA ILE A 596 40.96 -8.72 4.13
C ILE A 596 42.00 -7.92 3.35
N THR A 597 41.65 -7.42 2.16
CA THR A 597 42.52 -6.56 1.37
C THR A 597 42.92 -5.30 2.15
N ASN A 598 41.98 -4.63 2.82
CA ASN A 598 42.32 -3.44 3.61
C ASN A 598 43.17 -3.77 4.83
N LEU A 599 42.92 -4.90 5.49
CA LEU A 599 43.72 -5.37 6.63
C LEU A 599 45.16 -5.73 6.25
N THR A 600 45.40 -6.24 5.04
CA THR A 600 46.73 -6.71 4.60
C THR A 600 47.47 -5.69 3.72
N PHE A 601 47.02 -4.43 3.70
CA PHE A 601 47.61 -3.39 2.84
C PHE A 601 49.13 -3.26 3.09
N PRO A 602 50.01 -3.28 2.06
CA PRO A 602 51.44 -3.44 2.31
C PRO A 602 52.13 -2.25 2.97
N GLY A 603 51.58 -1.04 2.81
CA GLY A 603 52.12 0.17 3.45
C GLY A 603 51.84 0.27 4.95
N SER A 604 51.24 -0.75 5.55
CA SER A 604 50.78 -0.76 6.94
C SER A 604 51.76 -1.53 7.84
N PRO A 605 52.36 -0.91 8.88
CA PRO A 605 53.40 -1.53 9.70
C PRO A 605 53.07 -2.93 10.27
N GLY A 606 51.81 -3.19 10.66
CA GLY A 606 51.38 -4.48 11.20
C GLY A 606 50.92 -5.51 10.16
N ALA A 607 51.04 -5.22 8.86
CA ALA A 607 50.47 -6.06 7.79
C ALA A 607 50.99 -7.50 7.83
N PHE A 608 52.30 -7.70 8.00
CA PHE A 608 52.90 -9.03 8.06
C PHE A 608 52.31 -9.88 9.19
N GLY A 609 52.23 -9.34 10.41
CA GLY A 609 51.66 -10.04 11.56
C GLY A 609 50.20 -10.46 11.33
N ARG A 610 49.40 -9.57 10.74
CA ARG A 610 48.00 -9.89 10.38
C ARG A 610 47.92 -10.97 9.30
N ILE A 611 48.80 -10.94 8.29
CA ILE A 611 48.87 -11.98 7.25
C ILE A 611 49.17 -13.35 7.88
N VAL A 612 50.18 -13.43 8.76
CA VAL A 612 50.54 -14.68 9.46
C VAL A 612 49.34 -15.22 10.25
N ASN A 613 48.64 -14.36 10.99
CA ASN A 613 47.43 -14.73 11.71
C ASN A 613 46.33 -15.27 10.75
N LEU A 614 46.03 -14.55 9.67
CA LEU A 614 45.05 -14.97 8.66
C LEU A 614 45.42 -16.29 7.95
N ARG A 615 46.72 -16.57 7.76
CA ARG A 615 47.20 -17.88 7.26
C ARG A 615 46.92 -18.98 8.27
N SER A 616 47.22 -18.75 9.54
CA SER A 616 46.97 -19.73 10.63
C SER A 616 45.48 -20.10 10.76
N LEU A 617 44.59 -19.15 10.47
CA LEU A 617 43.14 -19.34 10.49
C LEU A 617 42.56 -19.91 9.18
N GLY A 618 43.41 -20.21 8.19
CA GLY A 618 43.00 -20.77 6.90
C GLY A 618 42.30 -19.79 5.95
N ILE A 619 42.17 -18.51 6.31
CA ILE A 619 41.48 -17.48 5.50
C ILE A 619 42.19 -17.27 4.16
N VAL A 620 43.52 -17.19 4.16
CA VAL A 620 44.31 -17.01 2.93
C VAL A 620 44.13 -18.20 1.99
N SER A 621 44.06 -19.42 2.52
CA SER A 621 43.79 -20.64 1.74
C SER A 621 42.40 -20.63 1.12
N GLN A 622 41.39 -20.18 1.88
CA GLN A 622 40.03 -20.03 1.37
C GLN A 622 39.97 -19.00 0.23
N ILE A 623 40.62 -17.84 0.36
CA ILE A 623 40.67 -16.82 -0.72
C ILE A 623 41.35 -17.37 -1.98
N LYS A 624 42.42 -18.17 -1.85
CA LYS A 624 43.06 -18.84 -3.01
C LYS A 624 42.07 -19.75 -3.77
N LYS A 625 41.20 -20.48 -3.07
CA LYS A 625 40.15 -21.31 -3.72
C LYS A 625 39.15 -20.48 -4.53
N MET A 626 38.94 -19.22 -4.15
CA MET A 626 38.01 -18.30 -4.82
C MET A 626 38.52 -17.77 -6.17
N PHE A 627 39.72 -18.17 -6.62
CA PHE A 627 40.18 -17.89 -7.99
C PHE A 627 39.27 -18.51 -9.05
N ASN A 628 38.53 -19.54 -8.66
CA ASN A 628 37.55 -20.24 -9.48
C ASN A 628 36.09 -19.86 -9.13
N ASP A 629 35.86 -18.81 -8.34
CA ASP A 629 34.51 -18.37 -7.93
C ASP A 629 33.62 -18.07 -9.15
N PRO A 630 32.33 -18.45 -9.20
CA PRO A 630 31.49 -18.18 -10.36
C PRO A 630 31.35 -16.67 -10.69
N CYS A 631 31.51 -15.78 -9.71
CA CYS A 631 31.41 -14.33 -9.91
C CYS A 631 32.76 -13.71 -10.28
N MET A 632 32.79 -12.96 -11.39
CA MET A 632 34.01 -12.30 -11.87
C MET A 632 34.56 -11.23 -10.91
N ASP A 633 33.71 -10.45 -10.25
CA ASP A 633 34.14 -9.44 -9.26
C ASP A 633 34.84 -10.11 -8.07
N VAL A 634 34.28 -11.22 -7.58
CA VAL A 634 34.88 -12.01 -6.50
C VAL A 634 36.23 -12.59 -6.92
N LYS A 635 36.34 -13.18 -8.13
CA LYS A 635 37.62 -13.67 -8.66
C LYS A 635 38.68 -12.57 -8.70
N LEU A 636 38.33 -11.40 -9.23
CA LEU A 636 39.25 -10.28 -9.38
C LEU A 636 39.74 -9.80 -8.02
N ARG A 637 38.83 -9.56 -7.08
CA ARG A 637 39.17 -9.15 -5.70
C ARG A 637 40.03 -10.18 -5.00
N ALA A 638 39.74 -11.48 -5.15
CA ALA A 638 40.53 -12.55 -4.56
C ALA A 638 41.97 -12.53 -5.09
N ARG A 639 42.17 -12.34 -6.40
CA ARG A 639 43.51 -12.23 -6.99
C ARG A 639 44.25 -11.01 -6.46
N ILE A 640 43.62 -9.83 -6.44
CA ILE A 640 44.21 -8.61 -5.89
C ILE A 640 44.64 -8.82 -4.43
N ALA A 641 43.78 -9.41 -3.61
CA ALA A 641 44.09 -9.68 -2.20
C ALA A 641 45.31 -10.62 -2.06
N ILE A 642 45.41 -11.67 -2.87
CA ILE A 642 46.53 -12.62 -2.83
C ILE A 642 47.82 -12.00 -3.39
N GLU A 643 47.76 -11.26 -4.49
CA GLU A 643 48.91 -10.52 -5.03
C GLU A 643 49.49 -9.59 -3.97
N GLN A 644 48.62 -8.87 -3.27
CA GLN A 644 49.00 -8.01 -2.15
C GLN A 644 49.64 -8.79 -1.01
N ILE A 645 49.03 -9.88 -0.57
CA ILE A 645 49.57 -10.73 0.51
C ILE A 645 50.96 -11.29 0.16
N ASN A 646 51.17 -11.66 -1.11
CA ASN A 646 52.41 -12.24 -1.58
C ASN A 646 53.58 -11.24 -1.65
N THR A 647 53.32 -9.93 -1.60
CA THR A 647 54.39 -8.91 -1.53
C THR A 647 55.30 -9.07 -0.32
N PHE A 648 54.85 -9.77 0.72
CA PHE A 648 55.62 -10.09 1.92
C PHE A 648 56.27 -11.49 1.92
N GLY A 649 56.15 -12.24 0.82
CA GLY A 649 56.68 -13.60 0.67
C GLY A 649 55.84 -14.71 1.34
N ASP A 650 56.16 -15.96 0.99
CA ASP A 650 55.59 -17.18 1.59
C ASP A 650 56.30 -17.50 2.93
N GLY A 651 56.23 -16.56 3.89
CA GLY A 651 56.62 -16.82 5.29
C GLY A 651 55.82 -17.94 5.93
#